data_AF-A0A182FDA2-F1
#
_entry.id   AF-A0A182FDA2-F1
#
_cell.length_a   1.000
_cell.length_b   1.000
_cell.length_c   1.000
_cell.angle_alpha   90.00
_cell.angle_beta   90.00
_cell.angle_gamma   90.00
#
_symmetry.space_group_name_H-M   'P 1'
#
loop_
_entity.id
_entity.type
_entity.pdbx_description
1 polymer ?
#
loop_
_entity_poly.entity_id
_entity_poly.type
_entity_poly.pdbx_seq_one_letter_code
_entity_poly.pdbx_strand_id
1 'polypeptide(L)'
;EVDFEPELHINSNLETEDSETIPLSEDIINPGRIKLGPQDFELKKVLGKGGYGKVFQVRKTTGADANSFFAMKVLKKASIVRNQKDTAHTRAERNILEAVRHPFIVELVYAFQTGGKLYLILEYLSGGELFMHLEREGIFLEDTACFYLCEIILALEHLHNLGIIYRDLKPENVLLDAQGHVKLTDFGLCKEHIQEGIVTHTFCGTIEYMAPEILMRSGHGKAVDWWSLGALMYDMLTGMPPFCADNRKKTVDAILKDKLNIPGYLTPDSRDLIRRLMKRQVGQRLGSGPTDGQAVREHPFFKNVNWEDVLARRLDPPIKPVLASEDDVSQFDTKFTKEIPVDSPDETTLSESANLIFQGFTYVAPSVLEDMQTRVTTPRSPRRMPRHHHHHHGHHMHHHHHNHHLGGGSMGGASVGAAGSSTAAAPGAAGGGTHATSSSRMMAAGAGAGVGHVGLENGNIPPLHLHLHHNPLQHHPHQGSGSNIRIVRGPGGPQQQPASSSGAAPPQLHQQAPPMQSGPSGSRPFNAASIARRTPPHLQPFAPRPSPQDEMMDQNLVIVPAEQPKYTTHDWDANNRSQNLFSIAQQALADRVISESERIIDETKHTTNECKDEVDFRLRERIEDIRFRRDELQHQKREAHIEEEALKVYKRRTIDAINTLREIAVPLCQKCLVLRETREGSDLVNDGVDRELRKELTVMEGGVAMLEKVLAECVEQIRRLRATIYLLDRDLADKDRSIRIDEKNLELRPNQMEMKVYAGRVPLDPYNATDEEWIMVTNRNIEATAKEINSAQPLRSYIDQLLRQIADDIRVQVERTNAAFRQRIAELRYTKVKLENVHKETVRQVNELTRTVTRLEIEIAEKEGYVALAQTRLANRAQRPGIELCRDSVFEGLKRELAELRSTTAKLDGSLVKSKATLRYLLNTQVMQEEEINRKTGSLRIDEVDCMTMRESLKFQDF
;
A
#
# COMPACT_ATOMS: atom_id res chain seq x y z
N GLU A 1 14.04 -22.89 40.36
CA GLU A 1 15.04 -21.93 40.88
C GLU A 1 15.56 -21.13 39.68
N VAL A 2 16.21 -19.98 39.90
CA VAL A 2 16.84 -19.17 38.83
C VAL A 2 18.18 -18.71 39.36
N ASP A 3 19.26 -19.14 38.71
CA ASP A 3 20.61 -18.73 39.08
C ASP A 3 20.87 -17.28 38.63
N PHE A 4 21.41 -16.49 39.56
CA PHE A 4 21.92 -15.14 39.30
C PHE A 4 23.44 -15.22 39.13
N GLU A 5 23.97 -14.68 38.03
CA GLU A 5 25.35 -14.21 37.97
C GLU A 5 25.40 -12.67 38.10
N PRO A 6 26.48 -12.09 38.66
CA PRO A 6 26.43 -10.73 39.23
C PRO A 6 26.75 -9.62 38.23
N GLU A 7 26.21 -8.42 38.51
CA GLU A 7 26.57 -7.19 37.80
C GLU A 7 28.00 -6.73 38.17
N LEU A 8 28.77 -6.31 37.16
CA LEU A 8 30.09 -5.72 37.35
C LEU A 8 29.99 -4.25 37.76
N HIS A 9 30.17 -3.96 39.05
CA HIS A 9 30.36 -2.59 39.54
C HIS A 9 31.63 -1.98 38.93
N ILE A 10 31.46 -0.89 38.17
CA ILE A 10 32.54 -0.02 37.68
C ILE A 10 32.28 1.39 38.22
N ASN A 11 33.35 2.11 38.56
CA ASN A 11 33.41 3.43 39.23
C ASN A 11 33.26 3.40 40.76
N SER A 12 34.33 2.99 41.44
CA SER A 12 34.76 3.63 42.68
C SER A 12 36.05 4.44 42.43
N ASN A 13 36.34 5.39 43.31
CA ASN A 13 37.50 6.30 43.28
C ASN A 13 37.52 7.36 42.16
N LEU A 14 36.87 8.51 42.43
CA LEU A 14 37.46 9.83 42.15
C LEU A 14 36.79 10.89 43.06
N GLU A 15 36.93 10.71 44.38
CA GLU A 15 36.59 11.76 45.34
C GLU A 15 37.69 12.82 45.34
N THR A 16 37.43 13.94 44.67
CA THR A 16 38.17 15.19 44.88
C THR A 16 37.29 16.15 45.65
N GLU A 17 37.73 16.49 46.86
CA GLU A 17 37.24 17.64 47.62
C GLU A 17 37.36 18.92 46.75
N ASP A 18 36.53 19.93 47.00
CA ASP A 18 36.31 21.11 46.15
C ASP A 18 35.66 20.84 44.77
N SER A 19 34.54 20.09 44.75
CA SER A 19 33.62 20.03 43.60
C SER A 19 32.23 20.62 43.95
N GLU A 20 31.90 21.80 43.39
CA GLU A 20 30.58 22.42 43.57
C GLU A 20 29.48 21.63 42.84
N THR A 21 28.56 21.04 43.59
CA THR A 21 27.38 20.34 43.03
C THR A 21 26.34 21.35 42.54
N ILE A 22 26.49 21.83 41.31
CA ILE A 22 25.47 22.65 40.64
C ILE A 22 24.22 21.80 40.41
N PRO A 23 23.03 22.18 40.92
CA PRO A 23 21.79 21.45 40.65
C PRO A 23 21.41 21.61 39.18
N LEU A 24 21.37 20.49 38.45
CA LEU A 24 21.12 20.45 37.00
C LEU A 24 19.65 20.73 36.66
N SER A 25 19.24 22.00 36.63
CA SER A 25 17.94 22.42 36.08
C SER A 25 17.95 22.48 34.54
N GLU A 26 16.76 22.46 33.94
CA GLU A 26 16.57 22.58 32.49
C GLU A 26 17.21 23.87 31.92
N ASP A 27 17.16 24.96 32.68
CA ASP A 27 17.72 26.27 32.31
C ASP A 27 19.26 26.32 32.31
N ILE A 28 19.92 25.44 33.08
CA ILE A 28 21.39 25.42 33.22
C ILE A 28 22.05 24.58 32.12
N ILE A 29 21.38 23.55 31.61
CA ILE A 29 21.90 22.68 30.54
C ILE A 29 21.74 23.32 29.14
N ASN A 30 20.73 24.17 28.94
CA ASN A 30 20.37 24.71 27.61
C ASN A 30 20.28 26.26 27.53
N PRO A 31 21.30 27.02 27.98
CA PRO A 31 21.28 28.48 27.93
C PRO A 31 21.30 29.03 26.49
N GLY A 32 20.12 29.38 25.96
CA GLY A 32 19.98 30.20 24.75
C GLY A 32 19.42 29.52 23.49
N ARG A 33 18.90 28.29 23.56
CA ARG A 33 18.17 27.66 22.43
C ARG A 33 16.67 27.98 22.44
N ILE A 34 16.05 27.99 21.26
CA ILE A 34 14.64 28.36 21.05
C ILE A 34 13.73 27.35 21.76
N LYS A 35 12.87 27.81 22.69
CA LYS A 35 11.91 26.97 23.44
C LYS A 35 10.66 26.65 22.61
N LEU A 36 10.85 25.86 21.55
CA LEU A 36 9.79 25.31 20.70
C LEU A 36 8.80 24.45 21.52
N GLY A 37 7.51 24.52 21.18
CA GLY A 37 6.48 23.64 21.72
C GLY A 37 5.28 23.48 20.78
N PRO A 38 4.19 22.81 21.22
CA PRO A 38 3.03 22.54 20.37
C PRO A 38 2.39 23.82 19.78
N GLN A 39 2.47 24.96 20.48
CA GLN A 39 1.93 26.25 20.05
C GLN A 39 2.59 26.83 18.79
N ASP A 40 3.80 26.40 18.45
CA ASP A 40 4.52 26.83 17.24
C ASP A 40 4.03 26.13 15.95
N PHE A 41 3.04 25.24 16.07
CA PHE A 41 2.55 24.38 14.99
C PHE A 41 1.02 24.33 14.93
N GLU A 42 0.44 24.82 13.83
CA GLU A 42 -0.99 24.72 13.53
C GLU A 42 -1.33 23.30 13.04
N LEU A 43 -2.17 22.55 13.75
CA LEU A 43 -2.66 21.25 13.30
C LEU A 43 -3.59 21.41 12.08
N LYS A 44 -3.29 20.72 10.96
CA LYS A 44 -4.03 20.83 9.70
C LYS A 44 -4.88 19.59 9.40
N LYS A 45 -4.27 18.40 9.46
CA LYS A 45 -4.89 17.11 9.12
C LYS A 45 -4.30 15.98 9.97
N VAL A 46 -5.06 14.91 10.19
CA VAL A 46 -4.49 13.63 10.63
C VAL A 46 -4.03 12.86 9.38
N LEU A 47 -2.76 12.48 9.33
CA LEU A 47 -2.17 11.70 8.24
C LEU A 47 -2.20 10.20 8.54
N GLY A 48 -2.01 9.83 9.82
CA GLY A 48 -1.92 8.43 10.24
C GLY A 48 -2.12 8.24 11.74
N LYS A 49 -2.37 6.99 12.14
CA LYS A 49 -2.67 6.60 13.53
C LYS A 49 -2.24 5.16 13.77
N GLY A 50 -1.30 4.95 14.69
CA GLY A 50 -0.75 3.65 15.04
C GLY A 50 -0.87 3.34 16.54
N GLY A 51 -0.36 2.19 16.97
CA GLY A 51 -0.45 1.75 18.38
C GLY A 51 0.24 2.69 19.39
N TYR A 52 1.25 3.45 18.95
CA TYR A 52 2.07 4.31 19.81
C TYR A 52 1.70 5.81 19.76
N GLY A 53 0.90 6.24 18.77
CA GLY A 53 0.62 7.66 18.55
C GLY A 53 -0.19 8.02 17.30
N LYS A 54 -0.31 9.33 17.06
CA LYS A 54 -0.89 9.93 15.85
C LYS A 54 0.17 10.69 15.05
N VAL A 55 0.00 10.75 13.74
CA VAL A 55 0.77 11.63 12.85
C VAL A 55 -0.16 12.70 12.30
N PHE A 56 0.21 13.97 12.45
CA PHE A 56 -0.52 15.13 11.94
C PHE A 56 0.28 15.85 10.86
N GLN A 57 -0.39 16.32 9.82
CA GLN A 57 0.13 17.41 8.99
C GLN A 57 0.03 18.69 9.82
N VAL A 58 1.12 19.43 9.94
CA VAL A 58 1.16 20.70 10.68
C VAL A 58 1.80 21.79 9.86
N ARG A 59 1.34 23.03 10.06
CA ARG A 59 1.97 24.23 9.49
C ARG A 59 2.68 24.99 10.60
N LYS A 60 3.98 25.26 10.46
CA LYS A 60 4.71 26.01 11.48
C LYS A 60 4.31 27.49 11.44
N THR A 61 4.13 28.11 12.60
CA THR A 61 3.65 29.51 12.74
C THR A 61 4.77 30.50 13.06
N THR A 62 5.96 30.03 13.48
CA THR A 62 7.09 30.83 13.95
C THR A 62 8.41 30.41 13.28
N GLY A 63 9.45 31.24 13.34
CA GLY A 63 10.78 30.94 12.82
C GLY A 63 11.04 31.42 11.39
N ALA A 64 12.15 30.97 10.80
CA ALA A 64 12.55 31.30 9.42
C ALA A 64 11.78 30.46 8.37
N ASP A 65 11.34 29.29 8.80
CA ASP A 65 10.51 28.27 8.16
C ASP A 65 9.01 28.41 8.51
N ALA A 66 8.58 29.64 8.84
CA ALA A 66 7.18 29.93 9.12
C ALA A 66 6.33 29.78 7.85
N ASN A 67 5.17 29.13 7.99
CA ASN A 67 4.26 28.63 6.95
C ASN A 67 4.69 27.32 6.25
N SER A 68 5.88 26.78 6.50
CA SER A 68 6.26 25.46 5.99
C SER A 68 5.44 24.33 6.64
N PHE A 69 5.21 23.27 5.87
CA PHE A 69 4.45 22.08 6.30
C PHE A 69 5.39 20.95 6.75
N PHE A 70 5.00 20.27 7.82
CA PHE A 70 5.75 19.18 8.46
C PHE A 70 4.82 18.04 8.87
N ALA A 71 5.38 16.85 9.08
CA ALA A 71 4.69 15.70 9.68
C ALA A 71 5.05 15.59 11.17
N MET A 72 4.10 15.91 12.05
CA MET A 72 4.23 15.81 13.50
C MET A 72 3.77 14.44 14.00
N LYS A 73 4.71 13.58 14.41
CA LYS A 73 4.44 12.31 15.10
C LYS A 73 4.37 12.55 16.61
N VAL A 74 3.18 12.38 17.19
CA VAL A 74 2.87 12.63 18.61
C VAL A 74 2.73 11.31 19.36
N LEU A 75 3.60 11.09 20.34
CA LEU A 75 3.67 9.86 21.13
C LEU A 75 3.34 10.14 22.61
N LYS A 76 2.59 9.25 23.26
CA LYS A 76 2.24 9.38 24.69
C LYS A 76 3.28 8.70 25.57
N LYS A 77 4.02 9.46 26.39
CA LYS A 77 4.99 8.93 27.37
C LYS A 77 4.34 7.88 28.28
N ALA A 78 3.11 8.13 28.72
CA ALA A 78 2.35 7.22 29.58
C ALA A 78 1.91 5.90 28.91
N SER A 79 2.02 5.78 27.58
CA SER A 79 1.92 4.51 26.84
C SER A 79 3.29 3.84 26.76
N ILE A 80 4.32 4.60 26.38
CA ILE A 80 5.71 4.14 26.18
C ILE A 80 6.29 3.53 27.47
N VAL A 81 6.17 4.21 28.61
CA VAL A 81 6.80 3.81 29.89
C VAL A 81 6.20 2.51 30.47
N ARG A 82 5.02 2.08 30.01
CA ARG A 82 4.42 0.80 30.42
C ARG A 82 5.21 -0.42 29.94
N ASN A 83 6.09 -0.24 28.96
CA ASN A 83 6.88 -1.31 28.35
C ASN A 83 8.31 -0.82 28.11
N GLN A 84 9.28 -1.45 28.80
CA GLN A 84 10.70 -1.13 28.65
C GLN A 84 11.20 -1.29 27.21
N LYS A 85 10.58 -2.16 26.40
CA LYS A 85 10.91 -2.29 24.98
C LYS A 85 10.51 -1.06 24.20
N ASP A 86 9.26 -0.61 24.35
CA ASP A 86 8.74 0.55 23.63
C ASP A 86 9.50 1.83 24.03
N THR A 87 9.89 1.91 25.31
CA THR A 87 10.81 2.94 25.84
C THR A 87 12.16 2.93 25.13
N ALA A 88 12.77 1.76 24.92
CA ALA A 88 14.02 1.63 24.17
C ALA A 88 13.83 1.93 22.67
N HIS A 89 12.70 1.51 22.08
CA HIS A 89 12.35 1.75 20.68
C HIS A 89 12.21 3.25 20.38
N THR A 90 11.43 4.01 21.16
CA THR A 90 11.29 5.46 20.94
C THR A 90 12.60 6.23 21.15
N ARG A 91 13.47 5.79 22.08
CA ARG A 91 14.81 6.39 22.24
C ARG A 91 15.70 6.09 21.03
N ALA A 92 15.73 4.85 20.56
CA ALA A 92 16.50 4.45 19.37
C ALA A 92 16.01 5.17 18.12
N GLU A 93 14.69 5.29 17.91
CA GLU A 93 14.10 6.04 16.80
C GLU A 93 14.63 7.49 16.74
N ARG A 94 14.60 8.20 17.87
CA ARG A 94 15.11 9.57 17.99
C ARG A 94 16.62 9.67 17.77
N ASN A 95 17.40 8.70 18.26
CA ASN A 95 18.85 8.65 18.06
C ASN A 95 19.21 8.45 16.58
N ILE A 96 18.57 7.48 15.93
CA ILE A 96 18.80 7.13 14.53
C ILE A 96 18.45 8.31 13.62
N LEU A 97 17.30 8.95 13.86
CA LEU A 97 16.85 10.11 13.09
C LEU A 97 17.68 11.39 13.33
N GLU A 98 18.48 11.47 14.40
CA GLU A 98 19.50 12.52 14.60
C GLU A 98 20.82 12.17 13.89
N ALA A 99 21.20 10.89 13.85
CA ALA A 99 22.48 10.43 13.30
C ALA A 99 22.46 10.20 11.77
N VAL A 100 21.30 9.98 11.17
CA VAL A 100 21.13 9.61 9.76
C VAL A 100 20.74 10.81 8.92
N ARG A 101 21.46 11.06 7.81
CA ARG A 101 21.10 12.09 6.81
C ARG A 101 21.39 11.59 5.40
N HIS A 102 20.33 11.29 4.65
CA HIS A 102 20.41 10.67 3.32
C HIS A 102 19.23 11.14 2.45
N PRO A 103 19.39 11.37 1.12
CA PRO A 103 18.30 11.88 0.27
C PRO A 103 17.06 10.99 0.22
N PHE A 104 17.20 9.68 0.50
CA PHE A 104 16.12 8.69 0.49
C PHE A 104 15.67 8.22 1.90
N ILE A 105 15.97 9.01 2.92
CA ILE A 105 15.51 8.81 4.31
C ILE A 105 14.83 10.11 4.79
N VAL A 106 13.82 9.98 5.64
CA VAL A 106 13.09 11.11 6.21
C VAL A 106 13.97 11.94 7.18
N GLU A 107 14.08 13.25 6.97
CA GLU A 107 14.80 14.18 7.85
C GLU A 107 13.94 14.55 9.06
N LEU A 108 14.49 14.35 10.27
CA LEU A 108 13.97 14.90 11.51
C LEU A 108 14.43 16.35 11.62
N VAL A 109 13.47 17.28 11.65
CA VAL A 109 13.73 18.72 11.66
C VAL A 109 13.74 19.29 13.09
N TYR A 110 12.81 18.81 13.92
CA TYR A 110 12.72 19.18 15.34
C TYR A 110 12.25 18.00 16.19
N ALA A 111 12.66 17.96 17.46
CA ALA A 111 12.01 17.16 18.48
C ALA A 111 11.81 17.97 19.76
N PHE A 112 10.70 17.76 20.47
CA PHE A 112 10.42 18.38 21.77
C PHE A 112 9.45 17.53 22.59
N GLN A 113 9.16 17.93 23.83
CA GLN A 113 8.33 17.16 24.75
C GLN A 113 7.47 18.06 25.66
N THR A 114 6.42 17.48 26.22
CA THR A 114 5.58 18.08 27.27
C THR A 114 5.56 17.17 28.51
N GLY A 115 4.64 17.40 29.46
CA GLY A 115 4.54 16.59 30.68
C GLY A 115 4.27 15.11 30.40
N GLY A 116 3.30 14.81 29.53
CA GLY A 116 2.88 13.44 29.21
C GLY A 116 3.19 12.96 27.79
N LYS A 117 3.84 13.77 26.93
CA LYS A 117 4.06 13.44 25.50
C LYS A 117 5.45 13.78 24.96
N LEU A 118 5.73 13.19 23.80
CA LEU A 118 6.89 13.44 22.93
C LEU A 118 6.40 13.82 21.53
N TYR A 119 7.10 14.73 20.88
CA TYR A 119 6.79 15.27 19.56
C TYR A 119 8.02 15.16 18.66
N LEU A 120 7.91 14.44 17.54
CA LEU A 120 8.90 14.42 16.46
C LEU A 120 8.32 15.17 15.26
N ILE A 121 9.06 16.12 14.71
CA ILE A 121 8.67 16.93 13.54
C ILE A 121 9.57 16.52 12.37
N LEU A 122 8.98 15.78 11.44
CA LEU A 122 9.62 15.26 10.23
C LEU A 122 9.28 16.16 9.02
N GLU A 123 10.05 16.08 7.94
CA GLU A 123 9.65 16.66 6.65
C GLU A 123 8.27 16.14 6.19
N TYR A 124 7.50 16.96 5.46
CA TYR A 124 6.19 16.55 4.94
C TYR A 124 6.30 15.88 3.56
N LEU A 125 6.00 14.59 3.51
CA LEU A 125 6.08 13.75 2.32
C LEU A 125 4.71 13.67 1.63
N SER A 126 4.36 14.72 0.88
CA SER A 126 3.05 14.89 0.26
C SER A 126 2.70 13.86 -0.83
N GLY A 127 3.68 13.11 -1.34
CA GLY A 127 3.45 12.05 -2.33
C GLY A 127 2.71 10.84 -1.77
N GLY A 128 2.66 10.65 -0.45
CA GLY A 128 1.94 9.54 0.20
C GLY A 128 2.73 8.23 0.22
N GLU A 129 2.04 7.13 0.54
CA GLU A 129 2.65 5.80 0.72
C GLU A 129 2.82 5.06 -0.63
N LEU A 130 3.97 4.41 -0.85
CA LEU A 130 4.21 3.56 -2.03
C LEU A 130 3.19 2.41 -2.11
N PHE A 131 2.70 1.94 -0.95
CA PHE A 131 1.54 1.03 -0.85
C PHE A 131 0.32 1.53 -1.63
N MET A 132 -0.08 2.79 -1.45
CA MET A 132 -1.26 3.37 -2.11
C MET A 132 -1.07 3.49 -3.63
N HIS A 133 0.17 3.73 -4.08
CA HIS A 133 0.52 3.66 -5.50
C HIS A 133 0.47 2.21 -6.02
N LEU A 134 0.99 1.23 -5.28
CA LEU A 134 0.98 -0.17 -5.69
C LEU A 134 -0.44 -0.76 -5.71
N GLU A 135 -1.33 -0.41 -4.78
CA GLU A 135 -2.76 -0.81 -4.86
C GLU A 135 -3.46 -0.24 -6.10
N ARG A 136 -3.10 1.00 -6.49
CA ARG A 136 -3.68 1.71 -7.63
C ARG A 136 -3.20 1.12 -8.95
N GLU A 137 -1.89 1.02 -9.15
CA GLU A 137 -1.29 0.49 -10.37
C GLU A 137 -1.31 -1.05 -10.43
N GLY A 138 -1.48 -1.73 -9.28
CA GLY A 138 -1.60 -3.18 -9.09
C GLY A 138 -0.30 -3.96 -9.29
N ILE A 139 0.46 -3.64 -10.32
CA ILE A 139 1.85 -4.07 -10.52
C ILE A 139 2.62 -2.88 -11.09
N PHE A 140 3.90 -2.76 -10.75
CA PHE A 140 4.83 -1.86 -11.39
C PHE A 140 5.56 -2.56 -12.55
N LEU A 141 5.94 -1.78 -13.57
CA LEU A 141 6.83 -2.25 -14.63
C LEU A 141 8.22 -2.54 -14.03
N GLU A 142 9.01 -3.42 -14.66
CA GLU A 142 10.37 -3.71 -14.18
C GLU A 142 11.26 -2.45 -14.09
N ASP A 143 11.13 -1.48 -15.00
CA ASP A 143 11.84 -0.20 -14.94
C ASP A 143 11.39 0.69 -13.77
N THR A 144 10.07 0.74 -13.51
CA THR A 144 9.48 1.48 -12.36
C THR A 144 9.92 0.87 -11.03
N ALA A 145 9.89 -0.46 -10.91
CA ALA A 145 10.39 -1.16 -9.74
C ALA A 145 11.91 -1.00 -9.60
N CYS A 146 12.66 -1.04 -10.71
CA CYS A 146 14.12 -0.82 -10.71
C CYS A 146 14.49 0.55 -10.14
N PHE A 147 13.81 1.62 -10.57
CA PHE A 147 14.02 2.98 -10.04
C PHE A 147 13.89 3.01 -8.51
N TYR A 148 12.75 2.57 -7.97
CA TYR A 148 12.51 2.59 -6.52
C TYR A 148 13.44 1.64 -5.75
N LEU A 149 13.77 0.47 -6.30
CA LEU A 149 14.75 -0.43 -5.69
C LEU A 149 16.14 0.22 -5.60
N CYS A 150 16.57 1.00 -6.59
CA CYS A 150 17.86 1.67 -6.54
C CYS A 150 17.94 2.69 -5.39
N GLU A 151 16.91 3.52 -5.22
CA GLU A 151 16.85 4.50 -4.14
C GLU A 151 16.77 3.84 -2.75
N ILE A 152 15.98 2.76 -2.60
CA ILE A 152 15.90 1.97 -1.37
C ILE A 152 17.23 1.26 -1.06
N ILE A 153 17.91 0.67 -2.04
CA ILE A 153 19.22 0.01 -1.85
C ILE A 153 20.24 0.99 -1.27
N LEU A 154 20.31 2.22 -1.80
CA LEU A 154 21.20 3.25 -1.27
C LEU A 154 20.84 3.66 0.17
N ALA A 155 19.55 3.76 0.50
CA ALA A 155 19.10 4.03 1.87
C ALA A 155 19.48 2.91 2.86
N LEU A 156 19.29 1.65 2.48
CA LEU A 156 19.69 0.49 3.29
C LEU A 156 21.21 0.43 3.45
N GLU A 157 21.98 0.60 2.38
CA GLU A 157 23.44 0.59 2.41
C GLU A 157 24.01 1.70 3.32
N HIS A 158 23.39 2.89 3.31
CA HIS A 158 23.73 3.98 4.24
C HIS A 158 23.50 3.60 5.71
N LEU A 159 22.34 3.02 6.04
CA LEU A 159 22.03 2.54 7.40
C LEU A 159 22.98 1.42 7.83
N HIS A 160 23.24 0.45 6.94
CA HIS A 160 24.14 -0.66 7.17
C HIS A 160 25.58 -0.20 7.41
N ASN A 161 26.05 0.84 6.72
CA ASN A 161 27.37 1.44 6.94
C ASN A 161 27.49 2.15 8.30
N LEU A 162 26.37 2.66 8.85
CA LEU A 162 26.29 3.19 10.22
C LEU A 162 26.08 2.11 11.30
N GLY A 163 26.06 0.82 10.92
CA GLY A 163 25.82 -0.29 11.86
C GLY A 163 24.37 -0.38 12.35
N ILE A 164 23.43 0.15 11.57
CA ILE A 164 21.99 0.15 11.83
C ILE A 164 21.32 -0.89 10.93
N ILE A 165 20.36 -1.64 11.46
CA ILE A 165 19.46 -2.50 10.69
C ILE A 165 18.01 -1.99 10.80
N TYR A 166 17.26 -2.06 9.71
CA TYR A 166 15.98 -1.35 9.55
C TYR A 166 14.79 -2.20 10.03
N ARG A 167 14.72 -3.45 9.56
CA ARG A 167 13.84 -4.56 9.98
C ARG A 167 12.34 -4.45 9.71
N ASP A 168 11.86 -3.38 9.09
CA ASP A 168 10.44 -3.22 8.73
C ASP A 168 10.25 -2.62 7.33
N LEU A 169 11.05 -3.08 6.35
CA LEU A 169 10.88 -2.69 4.95
C LEU A 169 9.67 -3.38 4.32
N LYS A 170 8.70 -2.54 3.93
CA LYS A 170 7.40 -2.89 3.33
C LYS A 170 6.83 -1.65 2.61
N PRO A 171 5.88 -1.77 1.68
CA PRO A 171 5.36 -0.65 0.90
C PRO A 171 4.77 0.51 1.73
N GLU A 172 4.22 0.22 2.92
CA GLU A 172 3.62 1.23 3.81
C GLU A 172 4.66 2.15 4.48
N ASN A 173 5.91 1.66 4.63
CA ASN A 173 7.01 2.41 5.26
C ASN A 173 7.92 3.11 4.24
N VAL A 174 7.59 3.03 2.95
CA VAL A 174 8.26 3.74 1.85
C VAL A 174 7.29 4.83 1.37
N LEU A 175 7.59 6.09 1.60
CA LEU A 175 6.76 7.22 1.15
C LEU A 175 7.40 7.91 -0.05
N LEU A 176 6.60 8.61 -0.85
CA LEU A 176 7.08 9.48 -1.92
C LEU A 176 7.09 10.94 -1.49
N ASP A 177 8.10 11.69 -1.91
CA ASP A 177 8.10 13.15 -1.83
C ASP A 177 7.30 13.82 -2.95
N ALA A 178 7.23 15.14 -2.95
CA ALA A 178 6.47 15.93 -3.92
C ALA A 178 6.98 15.81 -5.37
N GLN A 179 8.17 15.24 -5.61
CA GLN A 179 8.72 14.98 -6.94
C GLN A 179 8.55 13.52 -7.37
N GLY A 180 8.37 12.60 -6.42
CA GLY A 180 8.17 11.17 -6.67
C GLY A 180 9.36 10.27 -6.29
N HIS A 181 10.36 10.79 -5.57
CA HIS A 181 11.46 9.98 -5.03
C HIS A 181 11.08 9.34 -3.70
N VAL A 182 11.65 8.17 -3.38
CA VAL A 182 11.33 7.45 -2.14
C VAL A 182 12.02 8.03 -0.90
N LYS A 183 11.35 7.88 0.23
CA LYS A 183 11.81 8.22 1.57
C LYS A 183 11.42 7.11 2.54
N LEU A 184 12.40 6.42 3.12
CA LEU A 184 12.14 5.48 4.21
C LEU A 184 11.71 6.23 5.48
N THR A 185 10.71 5.70 6.19
CA THR A 185 10.16 6.28 7.43
C THR A 185 10.06 5.25 8.58
N ASP A 186 9.41 5.63 9.69
CA ASP A 186 9.09 4.82 10.88
C ASP A 186 10.25 3.96 11.45
N PHE A 187 11.31 4.63 11.91
CA PHE A 187 12.52 4.01 12.44
C PHE A 187 12.36 3.33 13.83
N GLY A 188 11.13 3.21 14.34
CA GLY A 188 10.83 2.62 15.64
C GLY A 188 11.26 1.16 15.80
N LEU A 189 11.30 0.38 14.70
CA LEU A 189 11.72 -1.03 14.72
C LEU A 189 13.19 -1.28 14.36
N CYS A 190 13.98 -0.22 14.12
CA CYS A 190 15.39 -0.35 13.79
C CYS A 190 16.25 -0.83 14.98
N LYS A 191 17.53 -1.12 14.74
CA LYS A 191 18.51 -1.48 15.77
C LYS A 191 19.92 -1.02 15.40
N GLU A 192 20.49 -0.17 16.25
CA GLU A 192 21.89 0.31 16.18
C GLU A 192 22.89 -0.72 16.73
N HIS A 193 24.19 -0.44 16.53
CA HIS A 193 25.34 -1.15 17.10
C HIS A 193 25.51 -2.60 16.60
N ILE A 194 25.07 -2.90 15.38
CA ILE A 194 25.26 -4.20 14.72
C ILE A 194 26.62 -4.21 13.99
N GLN A 195 27.66 -4.61 14.73
CA GLN A 195 28.99 -4.93 14.19
C GLN A 195 29.03 -6.37 13.65
N GLU A 196 30.09 -6.73 12.92
CA GLU A 196 30.26 -8.09 12.38
C GLU A 196 30.23 -9.14 13.50
N GLY A 197 29.45 -10.21 13.30
CA GLY A 197 29.26 -11.28 14.29
C GLY A 197 28.23 -10.98 15.40
N ILE A 198 27.82 -9.72 15.60
CA ILE A 198 26.78 -9.37 16.60
C ILE A 198 25.38 -9.60 15.99
N VAL A 199 24.56 -10.40 16.66
CA VAL A 199 23.17 -10.67 16.27
C VAL A 199 22.17 -10.23 17.34
N THR A 200 20.96 -9.87 16.92
CA THR A 200 19.81 -9.60 17.80
C THR A 200 18.77 -10.71 17.67
N HIS A 201 17.99 -10.95 18.73
CA HIS A 201 16.92 -11.98 18.77
C HIS A 201 15.51 -11.38 18.89
N THR A 202 15.34 -10.07 18.66
CA THR A 202 14.03 -9.38 18.77
C THR A 202 13.09 -9.79 17.64
N PHE A 203 11.98 -10.45 17.94
CA PHE A 203 10.91 -10.70 16.97
C PHE A 203 10.13 -9.39 16.69
N CYS A 204 10.26 -8.82 15.49
CA CYS A 204 9.63 -7.55 15.08
C CYS A 204 9.50 -7.44 13.54
N GLY A 205 8.62 -6.55 13.05
CA GLY A 205 8.33 -6.28 11.63
C GLY A 205 6.94 -6.74 11.17
N THR A 206 6.54 -6.43 9.93
CA THR A 206 5.38 -7.06 9.25
C THR A 206 5.75 -8.45 8.72
N ILE A 207 4.89 -9.45 8.95
CA ILE A 207 5.23 -10.90 8.86
C ILE A 207 5.52 -11.35 7.43
N GLU A 208 4.74 -10.84 6.49
CA GLU A 208 4.76 -11.11 5.06
C GLU A 208 6.12 -10.73 4.42
N TYR A 209 6.86 -9.81 5.07
CA TYR A 209 8.19 -9.35 4.68
C TYR A 209 9.30 -9.89 5.61
N MET A 210 8.99 -10.56 6.73
CA MET A 210 10.01 -11.07 7.67
C MET A 210 10.90 -12.15 7.05
N ALA A 211 12.19 -12.05 7.33
CA ALA A 211 13.16 -13.09 7.03
C ALA A 211 12.94 -14.36 7.90
N PRO A 212 13.19 -15.58 7.37
CA PRO A 212 13.02 -16.84 8.11
C PRO A 212 13.71 -16.90 9.47
N GLU A 213 14.90 -16.31 9.60
CA GLU A 213 15.68 -16.25 10.84
C GLU A 213 15.01 -15.43 11.96
N ILE A 214 14.22 -14.40 11.62
CA ILE A 214 13.40 -13.64 12.58
C ILE A 214 12.27 -14.53 13.08
N LEU A 215 11.60 -15.24 12.15
CA LEU A 215 10.49 -16.16 12.46
C LEU A 215 10.95 -17.35 13.32
N MET A 216 12.15 -17.87 13.05
CA MET A 216 12.80 -18.93 13.82
C MET A 216 13.48 -18.43 15.11
N ARG A 217 13.63 -17.11 15.29
CA ARG A 217 14.33 -16.44 16.40
C ARG A 217 15.81 -16.84 16.56
N SER A 218 16.44 -17.34 15.49
CA SER A 218 17.80 -17.90 15.50
C SER A 218 18.91 -16.86 15.72
N GLY A 219 18.55 -15.57 15.75
CA GLY A 219 19.47 -14.45 15.70
C GLY A 219 19.54 -13.88 14.30
N HIS A 220 19.60 -12.56 14.18
CA HIS A 220 19.65 -11.85 12.89
C HIS A 220 20.48 -10.56 12.92
N GLY A 221 20.86 -10.12 11.73
CA GLY A 221 21.60 -8.88 11.42
C GLY A 221 21.21 -8.36 10.04
N LYS A 222 22.08 -7.54 9.41
CA LYS A 222 21.84 -6.78 8.15
C LYS A 222 21.14 -7.57 7.02
N ALA A 223 21.47 -8.86 6.89
CA ALA A 223 20.91 -9.73 5.86
C ALA A 223 19.37 -9.84 5.84
N VAL A 224 18.65 -9.49 6.91
CA VAL A 224 17.17 -9.50 6.91
C VAL A 224 16.58 -8.44 6.01
N ASP A 225 17.20 -7.26 5.93
CA ASP A 225 16.68 -6.15 5.14
C ASP A 225 16.80 -6.44 3.63
N TRP A 226 17.81 -7.22 3.23
CA TRP A 226 17.92 -7.77 1.88
C TRP A 226 16.87 -8.85 1.55
N TRP A 227 16.37 -9.61 2.54
CA TRP A 227 15.21 -10.48 2.33
C TRP A 227 13.93 -9.65 2.15
N SER A 228 13.73 -8.65 3.01
CA SER A 228 12.56 -7.75 2.91
C SER A 228 12.55 -6.98 1.59
N LEU A 229 13.72 -6.56 1.09
CA LEU A 229 13.87 -5.98 -0.26
C LEU A 229 13.45 -6.98 -1.35
N GLY A 230 13.82 -8.26 -1.22
CA GLY A 230 13.39 -9.32 -2.14
C GLY A 230 11.87 -9.56 -2.11
N ALA A 231 11.26 -9.46 -0.93
CA ALA A 231 9.80 -9.54 -0.78
C ALA A 231 9.08 -8.31 -1.36
N LEU A 232 9.60 -7.09 -1.11
CA LEU A 232 9.10 -5.84 -1.68
C LEU A 232 9.26 -5.79 -3.21
N MET A 233 10.38 -6.27 -3.76
CA MET A 233 10.57 -6.44 -5.20
C MET A 233 9.54 -7.39 -5.80
N TYR A 234 9.28 -8.52 -5.14
CA TYR A 234 8.27 -9.47 -5.60
C TYR A 234 6.86 -8.84 -5.54
N ASP A 235 6.54 -8.12 -4.47
CA ASP A 235 5.25 -7.45 -4.30
C ASP A 235 5.02 -6.39 -5.39
N MET A 236 5.97 -5.46 -5.60
CA MET A 236 5.91 -4.48 -6.69
C MET A 236 5.74 -5.11 -8.08
N LEU A 237 6.37 -6.26 -8.35
CA LEU A 237 6.35 -6.92 -9.66
C LEU A 237 5.18 -7.91 -9.86
N THR A 238 4.37 -8.18 -8.84
CA THR A 238 3.29 -9.19 -8.90
C THR A 238 1.97 -8.79 -8.27
N GLY A 239 1.95 -7.77 -7.42
CA GLY A 239 0.76 -7.19 -6.78
C GLY A 239 0.31 -7.83 -5.48
N MET A 240 1.10 -8.77 -4.93
CA MET A 240 0.97 -9.30 -3.57
C MET A 240 2.33 -9.79 -3.06
N PRO A 241 2.58 -9.80 -1.73
CA PRO A 241 3.80 -10.35 -1.16
C PRO A 241 3.96 -11.86 -1.46
N PRO A 242 5.20 -12.38 -1.50
CA PRO A 242 5.54 -13.73 -1.99
C PRO A 242 4.97 -14.89 -1.17
N PHE A 243 4.59 -14.63 0.08
CA PHE A 243 3.95 -15.59 0.96
C PHE A 243 2.84 -14.87 1.73
N CYS A 244 1.59 -15.20 1.42
CA CYS A 244 0.40 -14.68 2.11
C CYS A 244 -0.65 -15.81 2.23
N ALA A 245 -1.39 -15.84 3.33
CA ALA A 245 -2.43 -16.83 3.60
C ALA A 245 -3.45 -16.29 4.61
N ASP A 246 -4.63 -16.90 4.65
CA ASP A 246 -5.79 -16.48 5.45
C ASP A 246 -5.61 -16.51 6.99
N ASN A 247 -4.42 -16.89 7.50
CA ASN A 247 -4.01 -16.52 8.85
C ASN A 247 -2.48 -16.52 9.04
N ARG A 248 -2.03 -15.71 10.00
CA ARG A 248 -0.62 -15.58 10.45
C ARG A 248 0.16 -16.89 10.56
N LYS A 249 -0.45 -17.97 11.06
CA LYS A 249 0.27 -19.24 11.22
C LYS A 249 0.56 -19.88 9.86
N LYS A 250 -0.44 -19.92 8.96
CA LYS A 250 -0.23 -20.37 7.57
C LYS A 250 0.83 -19.52 6.87
N THR A 251 0.82 -18.20 7.02
CA THR A 251 1.82 -17.30 6.41
C THR A 251 3.24 -17.64 6.90
N VAL A 252 3.44 -17.81 8.21
CA VAL A 252 4.73 -18.22 8.78
C VAL A 252 5.15 -19.61 8.29
N ASP A 253 4.24 -20.59 8.26
CA ASP A 253 4.52 -21.92 7.73
C ASP A 253 4.95 -21.86 6.25
N ALA A 254 4.31 -21.03 5.42
CA ALA A 254 4.64 -20.81 4.01
C ALA A 254 6.02 -20.14 3.82
N ILE A 255 6.30 -19.06 4.55
CA ILE A 255 7.61 -18.38 4.53
C ILE A 255 8.74 -19.35 4.87
N LEU A 256 8.54 -20.29 5.79
CA LEU A 256 9.54 -21.27 6.20
C LEU A 256 9.68 -22.47 5.24
N LYS A 257 8.60 -22.90 4.59
CA LYS A 257 8.54 -24.22 3.91
C LYS A 257 8.30 -24.16 2.41
N ASP A 258 7.40 -23.29 1.94
CA ASP A 258 6.82 -23.41 0.60
C ASP A 258 7.81 -23.02 -0.51
N LYS A 259 7.53 -23.44 -1.73
CA LYS A 259 8.35 -23.08 -2.89
C LYS A 259 7.96 -21.69 -3.39
N LEU A 260 8.93 -20.76 -3.39
CA LEU A 260 8.76 -19.44 -3.98
C LEU A 260 8.35 -19.55 -5.46
N ASN A 261 7.15 -19.06 -5.78
CA ASN A 261 6.54 -19.17 -7.10
C ASN A 261 6.70 -17.87 -7.88
N ILE A 262 7.74 -17.75 -8.71
CA ILE A 262 8.03 -16.51 -9.44
C ILE A 262 7.38 -16.58 -10.84
N PRO A 263 6.49 -15.63 -11.22
CA PRO A 263 5.79 -15.68 -12.49
C PRO A 263 6.69 -15.71 -13.74
N GLY A 264 6.18 -16.35 -14.81
CA GLY A 264 6.92 -16.55 -16.06
C GLY A 264 7.07 -15.30 -16.94
N TYR A 265 6.29 -14.24 -16.72
CA TYR A 265 6.34 -13.01 -17.51
C TYR A 265 7.53 -12.10 -17.18
N LEU A 266 8.09 -12.22 -15.97
CA LEU A 266 9.25 -11.47 -15.48
C LEU A 266 10.53 -11.90 -16.21
N THR A 267 11.46 -10.98 -16.42
CA THR A 267 12.70 -11.24 -17.17
C THR A 267 13.63 -12.23 -16.44
N PRO A 268 14.61 -12.86 -17.12
CA PRO A 268 15.58 -13.72 -16.46
C PRO A 268 16.28 -13.04 -15.27
N ASP A 269 16.66 -11.76 -15.43
CA ASP A 269 17.39 -10.97 -14.45
C ASP A 269 16.54 -10.67 -13.20
N SER A 270 15.30 -10.19 -13.37
CA SER A 270 14.37 -9.97 -12.25
C SER A 270 14.13 -11.24 -11.45
N ARG A 271 13.85 -12.35 -12.16
CA ARG A 271 13.58 -13.64 -11.52
C ARG A 271 14.82 -14.19 -10.81
N ASP A 272 16.03 -13.85 -11.23
CA ASP A 272 17.24 -14.27 -10.53
C ASP A 272 17.56 -13.38 -9.33
N LEU A 273 17.35 -12.06 -9.42
CA LEU A 273 17.51 -11.14 -8.28
C LEU A 273 16.62 -11.56 -7.11
N ILE A 274 15.32 -11.80 -7.38
CA ILE A 274 14.36 -12.31 -6.40
C ILE A 274 14.84 -13.64 -5.79
N ARG A 275 15.31 -14.61 -6.60
CA ARG A 275 15.82 -15.91 -6.10
C ARG A 275 17.07 -15.79 -5.21
N ARG A 276 17.89 -14.75 -5.39
CA ARG A 276 19.11 -14.53 -4.61
C ARG A 276 18.84 -13.73 -3.33
N LEU A 277 17.95 -12.74 -3.37
CA LEU A 277 17.49 -12.01 -2.19
C LEU A 277 16.60 -12.88 -1.27
N MET A 278 15.73 -13.72 -1.84
CA MET A 278 14.84 -14.60 -1.07
C MET A 278 15.46 -15.97 -0.73
N LYS A 279 16.76 -16.00 -0.40
CA LYS A 279 17.43 -17.22 0.10
C LYS A 279 17.16 -17.40 1.60
N ARG A 280 16.53 -18.52 1.96
CA ARG A 280 16.27 -18.88 3.37
C ARG A 280 17.56 -19.07 4.17
N GLN A 281 18.59 -19.64 3.56
CA GLN A 281 19.92 -19.76 4.16
C GLN A 281 20.66 -18.43 4.05
N VAL A 282 20.91 -17.79 5.19
CA VAL A 282 21.47 -16.42 5.28
C VAL A 282 22.75 -16.30 4.46
N GLY A 283 23.75 -17.17 4.68
CA GLY A 283 25.03 -17.16 3.95
C GLY A 283 24.98 -17.56 2.47
N GLN A 284 23.78 -17.72 1.88
CA GLN A 284 23.60 -17.83 0.42
C GLN A 284 22.84 -16.63 -0.16
N ARG A 285 22.43 -15.66 0.67
CA ARG A 285 21.58 -14.53 0.29
C ARG A 285 22.41 -13.40 -0.31
N LEU A 286 21.91 -12.77 -1.37
CA LEU A 286 22.55 -11.57 -1.89
C LEU A 286 22.53 -10.48 -0.82
N GLY A 287 23.63 -9.73 -0.70
CA GLY A 287 23.83 -8.75 0.38
C GLY A 287 24.17 -9.33 1.75
N SER A 288 24.26 -10.65 1.96
CA SER A 288 24.69 -11.21 3.25
C SER A 288 26.22 -11.24 3.45
N GLY A 289 27.00 -10.87 2.43
CA GLY A 289 28.46 -10.87 2.44
C GLY A 289 29.05 -9.54 2.94
N PRO A 290 30.38 -9.45 3.11
CA PRO A 290 31.04 -8.24 3.60
C PRO A 290 30.91 -7.03 2.65
N THR A 291 30.55 -7.26 1.38
CA THR A 291 30.24 -6.21 0.39
C THR A 291 28.80 -5.71 0.43
N ASP A 292 27.92 -6.34 1.24
CA ASP A 292 26.56 -5.87 1.55
C ASP A 292 25.80 -5.30 0.33
N GLY A 293 25.38 -4.03 0.35
CA GLY A 293 24.64 -3.38 -0.75
C GLY A 293 25.36 -3.41 -2.10
N GLN A 294 26.70 -3.34 -2.15
CA GLN A 294 27.46 -3.40 -3.41
C GLN A 294 27.17 -4.68 -4.19
N ALA A 295 27.07 -5.83 -3.52
CA ALA A 295 26.75 -7.11 -4.16
C ALA A 295 25.33 -7.16 -4.75
N VAL A 296 24.42 -6.32 -4.24
CA VAL A 296 23.07 -6.12 -4.81
C VAL A 296 23.16 -5.19 -6.02
N ARG A 297 23.91 -4.08 -5.92
CA ARG A 297 24.10 -3.08 -6.98
C ARG A 297 24.80 -3.64 -8.23
N GLU A 298 25.68 -4.62 -8.07
CA GLU A 298 26.37 -5.32 -9.17
C GLU A 298 25.51 -6.36 -9.91
N HIS A 299 24.26 -6.58 -9.50
CA HIS A 299 23.40 -7.58 -10.15
C HIS A 299 22.99 -7.17 -11.58
N PRO A 300 22.95 -8.08 -12.59
CA PRO A 300 22.61 -7.75 -13.98
C PRO A 300 21.28 -7.04 -14.22
N PHE A 301 20.33 -7.11 -13.27
CA PHE A 301 19.10 -6.34 -13.29
C PHE A 301 19.36 -4.81 -13.28
N PHE A 302 20.42 -4.36 -12.61
CA PHE A 302 20.81 -2.95 -12.50
C PHE A 302 21.91 -2.53 -13.50
N LYS A 303 22.25 -3.36 -14.50
CA LYS A 303 23.40 -3.16 -15.42
C LYS A 303 23.41 -1.83 -16.20
N ASN A 304 22.26 -1.15 -16.30
CA ASN A 304 22.09 0.14 -16.99
C ASN A 304 22.00 1.34 -16.02
N VAL A 305 22.10 1.13 -14.71
CA VAL A 305 21.88 2.16 -13.68
C VAL A 305 23.18 2.92 -13.40
N ASN A 306 23.16 4.25 -13.55
CA ASN A 306 24.19 5.10 -12.97
C ASN A 306 23.85 5.46 -11.52
N TRP A 307 24.48 4.78 -10.57
CA TRP A 307 24.26 4.98 -9.14
C TRP A 307 24.59 6.39 -8.64
N GLU A 308 25.46 7.14 -9.33
CA GLU A 308 25.71 8.56 -9.01
C GLU A 308 24.54 9.45 -9.43
N ASP A 309 23.86 9.15 -10.54
CA ASP A 309 22.66 9.88 -10.97
C ASP A 309 21.47 9.57 -10.06
N VAL A 310 21.36 8.33 -9.56
CA VAL A 310 20.39 7.97 -8.52
C VAL A 310 20.66 8.79 -7.26
N LEU A 311 21.85 8.67 -6.66
CA LEU A 311 22.17 9.33 -5.39
C LEU A 311 22.04 10.87 -5.45
N ALA A 312 22.38 11.47 -6.58
CA ALA A 312 22.24 12.91 -6.81
C ALA A 312 20.84 13.34 -7.30
N ARG A 313 19.85 12.42 -7.34
CA ARG A 313 18.47 12.66 -7.79
C ARG A 313 18.38 13.33 -9.17
N ARG A 314 19.23 12.88 -10.10
CA ARG A 314 19.28 13.33 -11.51
C ARG A 314 18.43 12.48 -12.46
N LEU A 315 17.90 11.34 -11.99
CA LEU A 315 16.95 10.52 -12.75
C LEU A 315 15.51 10.99 -12.51
N ASP A 316 14.72 11.09 -13.58
CA ASP A 316 13.30 11.44 -13.53
C ASP A 316 12.46 10.34 -12.85
N PRO A 317 11.67 10.65 -11.79
CA PRO A 317 10.78 9.68 -11.17
C PRO A 317 9.68 9.15 -12.10
N PRO A 318 9.38 7.83 -12.08
CA PRO A 318 8.41 7.20 -12.97
C PRO A 318 6.94 7.48 -12.57
N ILE A 319 6.67 7.73 -11.28
CA ILE A 319 5.38 8.22 -10.79
C ILE A 319 5.62 9.58 -10.16
N LYS A 320 5.01 10.63 -10.74
CA LYS A 320 5.06 11.99 -10.20
C LYS A 320 3.70 12.29 -9.55
N PRO A 321 3.64 12.53 -8.22
CA PRO A 321 2.38 12.77 -7.52
C PRO A 321 1.61 13.96 -8.10
N VAL A 322 0.30 13.79 -8.29
CA VAL A 322 -0.59 14.87 -8.74
C VAL A 322 -1.15 15.56 -7.50
N LEU A 323 -0.56 16.72 -7.17
CA LEU A 323 -0.89 17.49 -5.97
C LEU A 323 -1.56 18.81 -6.35
N ALA A 324 -2.61 19.20 -5.63
CA ALA A 324 -3.29 20.48 -5.85
C ALA A 324 -2.56 21.69 -5.22
N SER A 325 -1.80 21.45 -4.14
CA SER A 325 -1.12 22.46 -3.32
C SER A 325 -0.06 21.80 -2.42
N GLU A 326 0.79 22.61 -1.77
CA GLU A 326 1.78 22.12 -0.79
C GLU A 326 1.13 21.48 0.46
N ASP A 327 -0.12 21.84 0.76
CA ASP A 327 -0.91 21.27 1.86
C ASP A 327 -1.86 20.14 1.44
N ASP A 328 -1.80 19.69 0.19
CA ASP A 328 -2.64 18.61 -0.31
C ASP A 328 -2.34 17.28 0.41
N VAL A 329 -3.41 16.59 0.79
CA VAL A 329 -3.41 15.27 1.45
C VAL A 329 -4.11 14.20 0.59
N SER A 330 -4.31 14.46 -0.70
CA SER A 330 -5.02 13.59 -1.64
C SER A 330 -4.43 12.18 -1.80
N GLN A 331 -3.14 11.99 -1.54
CA GLN A 331 -2.47 10.68 -1.60
C GLN A 331 -2.49 9.91 -0.25
N PHE A 332 -3.12 10.47 0.81
CA PHE A 332 -3.26 9.82 2.12
C PHE A 332 -4.66 9.22 2.32
N ASP A 333 -4.75 8.15 3.12
CA ASP A 333 -6.01 7.45 3.35
C ASP A 333 -7.08 8.37 3.98
N THR A 334 -8.24 8.43 3.32
CA THR A 334 -9.36 9.28 3.75
C THR A 334 -9.96 8.87 5.10
N LYS A 335 -9.71 7.65 5.61
CA LYS A 335 -10.06 7.25 6.97
C LYS A 335 -9.36 8.10 8.03
N PHE A 336 -8.17 8.63 7.72
CA PHE A 336 -7.42 9.53 8.59
C PHE A 336 -7.66 11.00 8.23
N THR A 337 -7.61 11.38 6.95
CA THR A 337 -7.70 12.81 6.57
C THR A 337 -9.10 13.44 6.76
N LYS A 338 -10.10 12.62 7.09
CA LYS A 338 -11.44 13.02 7.57
C LYS A 338 -11.56 13.09 9.11
N GLU A 339 -10.62 12.56 9.90
CA GLU A 339 -10.60 12.79 11.36
C GLU A 339 -10.38 14.30 11.65
N ILE A 340 -11.06 14.82 12.68
CA ILE A 340 -10.81 16.20 13.15
C ILE A 340 -9.38 16.26 13.72
N PRO A 341 -8.53 17.22 13.31
CA PRO A 341 -7.12 17.29 13.71
C PRO A 341 -6.96 17.81 15.15
N VAL A 342 -7.34 16.98 16.12
CA VAL A 342 -7.24 17.27 17.55
C VAL A 342 -6.18 16.35 18.19
N ASP A 343 -5.18 16.96 18.80
CA ASP A 343 -4.32 16.30 19.79
C ASP A 343 -5.06 16.27 21.14
N SER A 344 -5.10 15.11 21.79
CA SER A 344 -5.78 14.93 23.08
C SER A 344 -5.12 15.76 24.19
N PRO A 345 -5.82 16.18 25.24
CA PRO A 345 -5.21 16.92 26.35
C PRO A 345 -4.04 16.17 27.02
N ASP A 346 -3.13 16.92 27.66
CA ASP A 346 -1.96 16.34 28.35
C ASP A 346 -2.31 15.96 29.80
N GLU A 347 -3.13 14.91 29.95
CA GLU A 347 -3.83 14.56 31.19
C GLU A 347 -2.97 13.87 32.27
N THR A 348 -1.69 13.57 31.99
CA THR A 348 -0.86 12.74 32.88
C THR A 348 0.50 13.38 33.18
N THR A 349 0.67 13.88 34.40
CA THR A 349 1.99 14.09 35.00
C THR A 349 2.60 12.74 35.37
N LEU A 350 3.67 12.36 34.67
CA LEU A 350 4.48 11.20 35.03
C LEU A 350 5.40 11.50 36.21
N SER A 351 5.84 10.45 36.92
CA SER A 351 6.86 10.59 37.96
C SER A 351 8.15 11.19 37.39
N GLU A 352 8.88 11.93 38.23
CA GLU A 352 10.16 12.55 37.87
C GLU A 352 11.16 11.51 37.32
N SER A 353 11.22 10.33 37.96
CA SER A 353 11.98 9.16 37.50
C SER A 353 11.60 8.66 36.09
N ALA A 354 10.33 8.80 35.69
CA ALA A 354 9.86 8.42 34.35
C ALA A 354 10.07 9.55 33.31
N ASN A 355 10.26 10.79 33.75
CA ASN A 355 10.62 11.92 32.88
C ASN A 355 12.13 11.95 32.59
N LEU A 356 12.99 11.58 33.54
CA LEU A 356 14.44 11.44 33.34
C LEU A 356 14.79 10.47 32.18
N ILE A 357 13.92 9.48 31.91
CA ILE A 357 14.04 8.56 30.77
C ILE A 357 14.07 9.30 29.41
N PHE A 358 13.47 10.49 29.33
CA PHE A 358 13.37 11.33 28.13
C PHE A 358 14.17 12.63 28.24
N GLN A 359 15.11 12.73 29.19
CA GLN A 359 16.08 13.82 29.23
C GLN A 359 16.91 13.83 27.94
N GLY A 360 17.18 15.01 27.38
CA GLY A 360 17.90 15.15 26.10
C GLY A 360 17.05 14.87 24.84
N PHE A 361 15.74 14.66 24.94
CA PHE A 361 14.89 14.42 23.76
C PHE A 361 14.77 15.63 22.82
N THR A 362 14.96 16.86 23.33
CA THR A 362 14.76 18.10 22.57
C THR A 362 15.89 18.36 21.55
N TYR A 363 15.53 18.48 20.27
CA TYR A 363 16.45 18.57 19.13
C TYR A 363 16.00 19.62 18.10
N VAL A 364 16.97 20.21 17.40
CA VAL A 364 16.79 21.15 16.28
C VAL A 364 17.85 20.80 15.23
N ALA A 365 17.43 20.57 13.99
CA ALA A 365 18.33 20.10 12.94
C ALA A 365 19.43 21.13 12.57
N PRO A 366 20.67 20.70 12.26
CA PRO A 366 21.74 21.58 11.80
C PRO A 366 21.37 22.41 10.57
N SER A 367 20.59 21.86 9.64
CA SER A 367 20.03 22.54 8.47
C SER A 367 19.33 23.85 8.83
N VAL A 368 18.44 23.81 9.82
CA VAL A 368 17.73 24.99 10.35
C VAL A 368 18.69 26.00 10.99
N LEU A 369 19.72 25.51 11.70
CA LEU A 369 20.70 26.36 12.38
C LEU A 369 21.66 27.05 11.39
N GLU A 370 21.98 26.40 10.28
CA GLU A 370 22.79 26.96 9.18
C GLU A 370 22.02 28.06 8.43
N ASP A 371 20.74 27.83 8.09
CA ASP A 371 19.86 28.84 7.49
C ASP A 371 19.60 30.06 8.40
N MET A 372 19.61 29.87 9.72
CA MET A 372 19.57 30.97 10.69
C MET A 372 20.88 31.77 10.74
N GLN A 373 22.04 31.15 10.50
CA GLN A 373 23.34 31.82 10.55
C GLN A 373 23.69 32.57 9.26
N THR A 374 23.39 32.01 8.09
CA THR A 374 23.74 32.61 6.77
C THR A 374 23.13 34.00 6.55
N ARG A 375 22.06 34.35 7.27
CA ARG A 375 21.41 35.67 7.19
C ARG A 375 21.97 36.74 8.14
N VAL A 376 22.99 36.43 8.95
CA VAL A 376 23.50 37.34 10.02
C VAL A 376 24.98 37.76 9.82
N THR A 377 25.43 37.96 8.57
CA THR A 377 26.72 38.61 8.30
C THR A 377 26.69 39.64 7.17
N THR A 378 26.71 40.93 7.53
CA THR A 378 27.31 42.00 6.71
C THR A 378 28.27 42.83 7.56
N PRO A 379 29.60 42.55 7.53
CA PRO A 379 30.56 43.27 8.37
C PRO A 379 30.75 44.73 7.93
N ARG A 380 30.43 45.70 8.80
CA ARG A 380 30.80 47.10 8.58
C ARG A 380 32.26 47.34 9.02
N SER A 381 33.08 47.82 8.09
CA SER A 381 34.49 48.14 8.31
C SER A 381 34.69 49.25 9.37
N PRO A 382 35.70 49.16 10.26
CA PRO A 382 35.79 50.01 11.45
C PRO A 382 36.30 51.43 11.17
N ARG A 383 35.67 52.44 11.79
CA ARG A 383 36.22 53.80 11.90
C ARG A 383 36.94 54.01 13.23
N ARG A 384 38.08 54.71 13.19
CA ARG A 384 38.87 55.11 14.37
C ARG A 384 38.17 56.21 15.20
N MET A 385 38.46 56.22 16.50
CA MET A 385 38.00 57.19 17.52
C MET A 385 38.44 58.64 17.21
N PRO A 386 37.80 59.65 17.83
CA PRO A 386 38.42 60.30 18.99
C PRO A 386 37.61 60.23 20.30
N ARG A 387 38.15 60.84 21.37
CA ARG A 387 37.76 60.65 22.78
C ARG A 387 37.29 61.94 23.48
N HIS A 388 36.41 61.77 24.47
CA HIS A 388 36.21 62.56 25.72
C HIS A 388 35.64 63.99 25.72
N HIS A 389 34.82 64.22 26.77
CA HIS A 389 34.55 65.46 27.54
C HIS A 389 33.88 66.67 26.84
N HIS A 390 32.62 66.97 27.19
CA HIS A 390 32.15 67.81 28.34
C HIS A 390 32.22 69.33 28.09
N HIS A 391 31.12 69.92 27.63
CA HIS A 391 30.25 70.88 28.36
C HIS A 391 28.92 70.98 27.56
N HIS A 392 27.68 71.05 28.08
CA HIS A 392 27.01 71.73 29.20
C HIS A 392 26.25 73.00 28.75
N HIS A 393 25.02 73.20 29.27
CA HIS A 393 23.95 74.12 28.82
C HIS A 393 23.18 73.67 27.56
N GLY A 394 21.84 73.79 27.48
CA GLY A 394 20.88 74.14 28.53
C GLY A 394 19.44 74.34 28.02
N HIS A 395 18.46 74.31 28.94
CA HIS A 395 17.01 74.62 28.75
C HIS A 395 16.21 73.63 27.87
N HIS A 396 15.13 72.99 28.40
CA HIS A 396 13.72 73.46 28.51
C HIS A 396 12.96 73.53 27.16
N MET A 397 11.67 73.17 27.05
CA MET A 397 10.75 72.40 27.93
C MET A 397 9.52 71.98 27.09
N HIS A 398 8.83 70.90 27.50
CA HIS A 398 7.41 70.55 27.22
C HIS A 398 6.79 70.58 25.79
N HIS A 399 6.04 69.50 25.49
CA HIS A 399 4.66 69.44 24.92
C HIS A 399 4.24 70.28 23.67
N HIS A 400 3.29 69.84 22.83
CA HIS A 400 2.57 68.57 22.62
C HIS A 400 1.85 68.65 21.25
N HIS A 401 1.47 67.49 20.68
CA HIS A 401 0.29 67.34 19.77
C HIS A 401 0.29 68.16 18.44
N HIS A 402 -0.65 67.98 17.50
CA HIS A 402 -1.13 66.74 16.85
C HIS A 402 -1.76 67.08 15.48
N ASN A 403 -1.95 66.08 14.61
CA ASN A 403 -2.91 66.00 13.48
C ASN A 403 -2.88 66.98 12.29
N HIS A 404 -2.83 66.38 11.08
CA HIS A 404 -3.56 66.75 9.84
C HIS A 404 -3.13 68.08 9.12
N HIS A 405 -3.44 68.31 7.83
CA HIS A 405 -4.35 67.66 6.86
C HIS A 405 -3.88 67.86 5.38
N LEU A 406 -4.36 67.02 4.45
CA LEU A 406 -4.54 67.17 2.97
C LEU A 406 -3.58 67.99 2.05
N GLY A 407 -3.26 67.41 0.86
CA GLY A 407 -3.61 68.06 -0.43
C GLY A 407 -2.58 68.22 -1.59
N GLY A 408 -2.84 67.57 -2.74
CA GLY A 408 -2.90 68.28 -4.05
C GLY A 408 -1.80 68.14 -5.15
N GLY A 409 -2.04 67.29 -6.17
CA GLY A 409 -1.60 67.46 -7.59
C GLY A 409 -0.12 67.25 -7.98
N SER A 410 0.29 67.23 -9.27
CA SER A 410 -0.39 66.94 -10.56
C SER A 410 0.62 66.81 -11.74
N MET A 411 0.14 66.37 -12.93
CA MET A 411 0.70 66.50 -14.31
C MET A 411 1.79 65.54 -14.89
N GLY A 412 1.51 65.05 -16.12
CA GLY A 412 2.46 64.60 -17.16
C GLY A 412 2.76 63.09 -17.27
N GLY A 413 2.67 62.41 -18.43
CA GLY A 413 2.14 62.78 -19.77
C GLY A 413 2.38 61.69 -20.85
N ALA A 414 1.51 61.61 -21.87
CA ALA A 414 1.54 60.87 -23.17
C ALA A 414 2.16 59.43 -23.29
N SER A 415 1.58 58.36 -23.86
CA SER A 415 0.40 58.02 -24.70
C SER A 415 0.66 57.64 -26.18
N VAL A 416 0.79 56.32 -26.47
CA VAL A 416 0.36 55.61 -27.71
C VAL A 416 0.13 54.12 -27.33
N GLY A 417 -0.89 53.38 -27.76
CA GLY A 417 -2.14 53.77 -28.43
C GLY A 417 -2.94 52.58 -29.00
N ALA A 418 -4.23 52.46 -28.60
CA ALA A 418 -5.36 51.79 -29.29
C ALA A 418 -5.28 50.27 -29.65
N ALA A 419 -6.37 49.50 -29.74
CA ALA A 419 -7.76 49.51 -29.23
C ALA A 419 -8.28 48.05 -29.41
N GLY A 420 -9.26 47.46 -28.73
CA GLY A 420 -10.58 47.88 -28.23
C GLY A 420 -11.56 46.69 -28.48
N SER A 421 -12.76 46.56 -27.91
CA SER A 421 -13.47 47.38 -26.93
C SER A 421 -14.69 46.61 -26.34
N SER A 422 -15.21 47.08 -25.19
CA SER A 422 -16.65 47.11 -24.78
C SER A 422 -17.48 45.80 -24.67
N THR A 423 -18.46 45.61 -23.75
CA THR A 423 -18.92 46.24 -22.47
C THR A 423 -19.92 45.22 -21.86
N ALA A 424 -19.83 44.80 -20.59
CA ALA A 424 -20.34 45.48 -19.38
C ALA A 424 -21.86 45.81 -19.37
N ALA A 425 -22.66 45.08 -18.56
CA ALA A 425 -23.65 45.61 -17.59
C ALA A 425 -24.69 44.56 -17.10
N ALA A 426 -24.97 44.57 -15.79
CA ALA A 426 -26.23 44.10 -15.16
C ALA A 426 -27.14 45.35 -14.91
N PRO A 427 -28.34 45.34 -14.24
CA PRO A 427 -28.96 44.33 -13.36
C PRO A 427 -30.50 44.15 -13.54
N GLY A 428 -31.20 43.56 -12.57
CA GLY A 428 -32.67 43.63 -12.45
C GLY A 428 -33.30 42.49 -11.62
N ALA A 429 -34.42 42.73 -10.93
CA ALA A 429 -35.10 41.74 -10.07
C ALA A 429 -36.63 41.95 -9.96
N ALA A 430 -37.33 40.92 -9.42
CA ALA A 430 -38.78 40.81 -9.20
C ALA A 430 -39.68 40.70 -10.46
N GLY A 431 -40.86 40.06 -10.43
CA GLY A 431 -41.43 39.15 -9.42
C GLY A 431 -42.98 39.01 -9.46
N GLY A 432 -43.53 37.87 -9.01
CA GLY A 432 -44.93 37.72 -8.56
C GLY A 432 -45.97 37.08 -9.52
N GLY A 433 -46.95 36.38 -8.92
CA GLY A 433 -48.25 35.95 -9.51
C GLY A 433 -48.25 34.70 -10.42
N THR A 434 -48.94 33.56 -10.27
CA THR A 434 -50.09 32.99 -9.49
C THR A 434 -51.37 32.72 -10.31
N HIS A 435 -51.83 31.45 -10.31
CA HIS A 435 -53.15 30.94 -10.76
C HIS A 435 -53.51 31.02 -12.27
N ALA A 436 -54.43 30.21 -12.83
CA ALA A 436 -54.91 28.83 -12.56
C ALA A 436 -55.88 28.38 -13.69
N THR A 437 -56.17 27.06 -13.82
CA THR A 437 -57.33 26.44 -14.54
C THR A 437 -57.45 26.67 -16.08
N SER A 438 -58.11 25.84 -16.90
CA SER A 438 -58.53 24.41 -16.82
C SER A 438 -59.08 23.88 -18.17
N SER A 439 -59.03 22.56 -18.38
CA SER A 439 -59.98 21.73 -19.16
C SER A 439 -60.10 21.81 -20.70
N SER A 440 -59.69 20.70 -21.34
CA SER A 440 -60.50 19.85 -22.26
C SER A 440 -61.08 20.36 -23.60
N ARG A 441 -60.75 19.68 -24.72
CA ARG A 441 -61.67 18.71 -25.41
C ARG A 441 -61.09 18.01 -26.66
N MET A 442 -61.40 16.71 -26.82
CA MET A 442 -61.89 15.96 -28.03
C MET A 442 -61.18 16.10 -29.41
N MET A 443 -61.17 15.16 -30.37
CA MET A 443 -61.76 13.82 -30.71
C MET A 443 -60.75 13.12 -31.68
N ALA A 444 -60.87 11.89 -32.23
CA ALA A 444 -61.45 10.56 -31.98
C ALA A 444 -60.99 9.66 -33.20
N ALA A 445 -61.40 8.41 -33.52
CA ALA A 445 -62.30 7.37 -32.99
C ALA A 445 -61.91 5.98 -33.59
N GLY A 446 -62.54 4.87 -33.16
CA GLY A 446 -62.42 3.51 -33.77
C GLY A 446 -61.90 2.45 -32.77
N ALA A 447 -62.70 1.60 -32.10
CA ALA A 447 -63.71 0.61 -32.53
C ALA A 447 -63.11 -0.74 -33.00
N GLY A 448 -63.45 -1.90 -32.42
CA GLY A 448 -64.26 -2.14 -31.20
C GLY A 448 -64.68 -3.62 -30.96
N ALA A 449 -65.27 -3.86 -29.77
CA ALA A 449 -66.04 -5.05 -29.33
C ALA A 449 -65.35 -6.44 -29.18
N GLY A 450 -65.63 -7.14 -28.06
CA GLY A 450 -65.22 -8.55 -27.83
C GLY A 450 -65.33 -9.05 -26.37
N VAL A 451 -66.49 -9.62 -26.00
CA VAL A 451 -66.78 -10.33 -24.72
C VAL A 451 -65.98 -11.65 -24.65
N GLY A 452 -65.61 -12.30 -23.52
CA GLY A 452 -65.78 -12.09 -22.06
C GLY A 452 -65.69 -13.45 -21.29
N HIS A 453 -65.80 -13.45 -19.95
CA HIS A 453 -65.60 -14.62 -19.02
C HIS A 453 -64.14 -15.15 -18.92
N VAL A 454 -63.58 -15.73 -17.83
CA VAL A 454 -63.94 -16.23 -16.46
C VAL A 454 -63.65 -17.74 -16.30
N GLY A 455 -62.90 -18.08 -15.24
CA GLY A 455 -62.44 -19.44 -14.84
C GLY A 455 -60.90 -19.51 -14.81
N LEU A 456 -60.15 -19.75 -13.72
CA LEU A 456 -60.22 -20.61 -12.50
C LEU A 456 -59.58 -22.00 -12.64
N GLU A 457 -59.03 -22.44 -11.51
CA GLU A 457 -58.41 -23.75 -11.19
C GLU A 457 -56.98 -23.95 -11.74
N ASN A 458 -55.95 -24.31 -10.93
CA ASN A 458 -55.77 -25.41 -9.96
C ASN A 458 -55.68 -26.79 -10.66
N GLY A 459 -54.76 -27.70 -10.32
CA GLY A 459 -53.64 -27.66 -9.36
C GLY A 459 -53.12 -29.09 -9.06
N ASN A 460 -52.22 -29.24 -8.08
CA ASN A 460 -51.79 -30.49 -7.43
C ASN A 460 -50.90 -31.49 -8.25
N ILE A 461 -49.79 -32.10 -7.75
CA ILE A 461 -49.48 -32.94 -6.54
C ILE A 461 -49.76 -34.47 -6.79
N PRO A 462 -48.94 -35.47 -6.35
CA PRO A 462 -47.59 -35.44 -5.74
C PRO A 462 -46.49 -36.46 -6.29
N PRO A 463 -45.93 -37.50 -5.59
CA PRO A 463 -44.54 -37.53 -5.08
C PRO A 463 -43.72 -38.86 -5.24
N LEU A 464 -42.61 -39.02 -4.47
CA LEU A 464 -41.92 -40.27 -4.04
C LEU A 464 -41.07 -41.04 -5.09
N HIS A 465 -40.13 -41.96 -4.75
CA HIS A 465 -39.07 -42.00 -3.72
C HIS A 465 -38.10 -43.18 -4.03
N LEU A 466 -37.04 -43.37 -3.21
CA LEU A 466 -36.15 -44.55 -2.99
C LEU A 466 -36.03 -45.71 -4.06
N HIS A 467 -34.89 -46.29 -4.50
CA HIS A 467 -33.61 -46.79 -3.88
C HIS A 467 -33.45 -48.34 -4.08
N LEU A 468 -32.21 -48.85 -4.24
CA LEU A 468 -31.66 -50.19 -3.81
C LEU A 468 -31.05 -51.22 -4.83
N HIS A 469 -29.92 -51.79 -4.37
CA HIS A 469 -29.37 -53.17 -4.50
C HIS A 469 -28.61 -53.78 -5.73
N HIS A 470 -27.35 -54.18 -5.43
CA HIS A 470 -26.62 -55.45 -5.73
C HIS A 470 -25.98 -55.84 -7.11
N ASN A 471 -24.63 -55.96 -7.10
CA ASN A 471 -23.74 -57.15 -7.34
C ASN A 471 -24.32 -58.53 -7.78
N PRO A 472 -23.50 -59.54 -8.24
CA PRO A 472 -22.06 -59.57 -8.64
C PRO A 472 -21.71 -60.49 -9.88
N LEU A 473 -20.41 -60.69 -10.21
CA LEU A 473 -19.69 -61.97 -10.56
C LEU A 473 -18.71 -61.99 -11.79
N GLN A 474 -17.51 -62.58 -11.57
CA GLN A 474 -16.66 -63.41 -12.50
C GLN A 474 -16.02 -62.76 -13.77
N HIS A 475 -14.93 -63.26 -14.40
CA HIS A 475 -14.03 -64.43 -14.17
C HIS A 475 -12.56 -64.15 -14.62
N HIS A 476 -11.59 -64.96 -14.15
CA HIS A 476 -10.15 -65.07 -14.57
C HIS A 476 -9.97 -66.04 -15.80
N PRO A 477 -8.76 -66.44 -16.33
CA PRO A 477 -7.36 -66.30 -15.85
C PRO A 477 -6.23 -66.04 -16.91
N HIS A 478 -4.97 -65.77 -16.46
CA HIS A 478 -3.79 -66.66 -16.67
C HIS A 478 -2.50 -66.14 -15.99
N GLN A 479 -1.54 -67.05 -15.73
CA GLN A 479 -0.21 -66.79 -15.16
C GLN A 479 0.92 -67.31 -16.09
N GLY A 480 2.14 -66.80 -15.89
CA GLY A 480 3.40 -67.40 -16.35
C GLY A 480 4.55 -67.03 -15.40
N SER A 481 5.42 -67.99 -15.04
CA SER A 481 6.36 -67.86 -13.90
C SER A 481 7.76 -68.41 -14.20
N GLY A 482 8.79 -67.81 -13.60
CA GLY A 482 10.18 -68.31 -13.56
C GLY A 482 11.23 -67.26 -13.97
N SER A 483 12.44 -67.25 -13.41
CA SER A 483 13.00 -68.02 -12.28
C SER A 483 14.24 -67.30 -11.68
N ASN A 484 14.65 -67.69 -10.46
CA ASN A 484 15.79 -67.10 -9.73
C ASN A 484 17.15 -67.68 -10.16
N ILE A 485 18.24 -66.93 -9.93
CA ILE A 485 19.54 -67.41 -9.36
C ILE A 485 20.42 -66.22 -8.90
N ARG A 486 21.49 -66.47 -8.12
CA ARG A 486 22.16 -65.49 -7.22
C ARG A 486 23.68 -65.79 -7.08
N ILE A 487 24.45 -64.84 -6.52
CA ILE A 487 25.71 -64.99 -5.71
C ILE A 487 27.11 -65.07 -6.40
N VAL A 488 27.94 -64.03 -6.13
CA VAL A 488 29.41 -63.96 -5.76
C VAL A 488 30.48 -64.43 -6.80
N ARG A 489 31.73 -63.91 -6.94
CA ARG A 489 32.71 -63.00 -6.23
C ARG A 489 33.34 -61.98 -7.26
N GLY A 490 34.37 -61.14 -7.09
CA GLY A 490 35.40 -60.81 -6.06
C GLY A 490 36.79 -61.47 -6.31
N PRO A 491 37.99 -60.86 -6.02
CA PRO A 491 38.26 -59.69 -5.17
C PRO A 491 39.34 -58.63 -5.65
N GLY A 492 39.53 -57.55 -4.87
CA GLY A 492 40.68 -56.60 -4.88
C GLY A 492 40.46 -55.27 -5.64
N GLY A 493 40.86 -54.06 -5.20
CA GLY A 493 41.45 -53.55 -3.94
C GLY A 493 42.86 -52.93 -4.07
N PRO A 494 43.29 -51.91 -3.28
CA PRO A 494 42.53 -50.89 -2.52
C PRO A 494 43.13 -49.44 -2.52
N GLN A 495 42.42 -48.50 -1.88
CA GLN A 495 42.91 -47.34 -1.10
C GLN A 495 43.47 -46.00 -1.71
N GLN A 496 43.09 -44.92 -0.99
CA GLN A 496 43.81 -43.67 -0.65
C GLN A 496 43.79 -42.40 -1.56
N GLN A 497 43.57 -41.26 -0.86
CA GLN A 497 43.85 -39.84 -1.17
C GLN A 497 45.33 -39.51 -0.78
N PRO A 498 45.94 -38.30 -0.95
CA PRO A 498 45.31 -36.94 -1.01
C PRO A 498 46.03 -35.83 -1.83
N ALA A 499 45.52 -34.59 -1.64
CA ALA A 499 46.27 -33.32 -1.52
C ALA A 499 46.74 -32.48 -2.74
N SER A 500 46.09 -31.32 -2.87
CA SER A 500 46.67 -29.94 -2.89
C SER A 500 47.58 -29.38 -4.02
N SER A 501 47.03 -28.36 -4.70
CA SER A 501 47.51 -26.96 -4.78
C SER A 501 48.64 -26.46 -5.72
N SER A 502 48.33 -25.33 -6.37
CA SER A 502 49.18 -24.15 -6.70
C SER A 502 50.11 -24.16 -7.93
N GLY A 503 50.48 -22.94 -8.39
CA GLY A 503 51.24 -22.66 -9.63
C GLY A 503 50.32 -22.48 -10.84
N ALA A 504 50.06 -21.30 -11.42
CA ALA A 504 50.79 -20.03 -11.56
C ALA A 504 51.95 -20.04 -12.58
N ALA A 505 51.77 -19.23 -13.62
CA ALA A 505 52.55 -19.00 -14.85
C ALA A 505 53.97 -18.38 -14.64
N PRO A 506 54.78 -18.05 -15.70
CA PRO A 506 54.91 -18.52 -17.10
C PRO A 506 56.41 -18.92 -17.36
N PRO A 507 57.17 -18.53 -18.43
CA PRO A 507 56.91 -18.34 -19.87
C PRO A 507 57.87 -19.10 -20.84
N GLN A 508 57.58 -19.01 -22.15
CA GLN A 508 58.52 -18.89 -23.28
C GLN A 508 59.42 -20.06 -23.78
N LEU A 509 59.71 -19.95 -25.10
CA LEU A 509 60.91 -20.37 -25.85
C LEU A 509 61.23 -21.86 -26.16
N HIS A 510 60.78 -22.25 -27.35
CA HIS A 510 61.64 -22.60 -28.52
C HIS A 510 62.16 -24.04 -28.75
N GLN A 511 62.26 -24.34 -30.06
CA GLN A 511 63.11 -25.32 -30.77
C GLN A 511 62.68 -26.81 -30.94
N GLN A 512 62.79 -27.22 -32.22
CA GLN A 512 63.15 -28.53 -32.78
C GLN A 512 62.18 -29.74 -32.67
N ALA A 513 61.56 -30.04 -33.82
CA ALA A 513 61.16 -31.38 -34.28
C ALA A 513 62.41 -32.13 -34.86
N PRO A 514 62.36 -33.32 -35.53
CA PRO A 514 61.23 -34.17 -35.98
C PRO A 514 61.51 -35.68 -35.62
N PRO A 515 61.31 -36.76 -36.42
CA PRO A 515 60.52 -37.02 -37.66
C PRO A 515 59.74 -38.39 -37.72
N MET A 516 59.08 -38.65 -38.87
CA MET A 516 58.58 -39.96 -39.40
C MET A 516 57.35 -40.59 -38.69
N GLN A 517 56.46 -41.40 -39.29
CA GLN A 517 56.04 -41.80 -40.67
C GLN A 517 54.64 -42.49 -40.56
N SER A 518 53.81 -42.81 -41.56
CA SER A 518 53.74 -42.60 -43.04
C SER A 518 52.26 -42.59 -43.51
N GLY A 519 51.98 -42.65 -44.84
CA GLY A 519 50.64 -42.89 -45.42
C GLY A 519 50.39 -44.36 -45.83
N PRO A 520 49.49 -44.69 -46.81
CA PRO A 520 48.79 -43.78 -47.76
C PRO A 520 47.31 -44.10 -48.16
N SER A 521 46.70 -43.22 -48.98
CA SER A 521 45.48 -43.38 -49.84
C SER A 521 44.12 -43.63 -49.15
N GLY A 522 42.94 -43.23 -49.66
CA GLY A 522 42.47 -42.42 -50.82
C GLY A 522 40.92 -42.24 -50.68
N SER A 523 40.16 -41.38 -51.37
CA SER A 523 40.35 -40.61 -52.63
C SER A 523 39.24 -39.54 -52.85
N ARG A 524 39.60 -38.38 -53.47
CA ARG A 524 38.78 -37.45 -54.34
C ARG A 524 37.39 -36.93 -53.87
N PRO A 525 37.01 -35.64 -54.16
CA PRO A 525 37.00 -35.08 -55.52
C PRO A 525 37.54 -33.64 -55.73
N PHE A 526 37.39 -33.17 -56.97
CA PHE A 526 37.72 -31.87 -57.58
C PHE A 526 36.63 -30.79 -57.27
N ASN A 527 36.80 -29.47 -57.49
CA ASN A 527 37.96 -28.59 -57.69
C ASN A 527 37.47 -27.11 -57.76
N ALA A 528 38.16 -26.15 -57.15
CA ALA A 528 37.97 -24.70 -57.36
C ALA A 528 39.25 -23.94 -57.01
N ALA A 529 39.62 -22.92 -57.80
CA ALA A 529 40.98 -22.37 -57.79
C ALA A 529 41.17 -21.13 -56.89
N SER A 530 42.33 -21.03 -56.24
CA SER A 530 42.73 -19.90 -55.40
C SER A 530 43.60 -18.89 -56.14
N ILE A 531 43.29 -17.59 -55.99
CA ILE A 531 44.18 -16.49 -56.41
C ILE A 531 44.91 -15.95 -55.18
N ALA A 532 46.17 -16.34 -55.02
CA ALA A 532 47.06 -15.81 -53.99
C ALA A 532 47.86 -14.62 -54.52
N ARG A 533 47.83 -13.48 -53.83
CA ARG A 533 48.66 -12.31 -54.15
C ARG A 533 50.14 -12.65 -53.95
N ARG A 534 50.97 -12.47 -54.99
CA ARG A 534 52.44 -12.48 -54.87
C ARG A 534 52.97 -11.05 -54.79
N THR A 535 53.76 -10.76 -53.77
CA THR A 535 54.61 -9.56 -53.70
C THR A 535 55.85 -9.71 -54.59
N PRO A 536 56.26 -8.65 -55.33
CA PRO A 536 57.55 -8.61 -55.99
C PRO A 536 58.68 -8.20 -55.01
N PRO A 537 59.89 -8.78 -55.10
CA PRO A 537 61.05 -8.40 -54.29
C PRO A 537 61.91 -7.29 -54.91
N HIS A 538 62.94 -6.87 -54.15
CA HIS A 538 64.06 -5.97 -54.50
C HIS A 538 63.84 -4.44 -54.43
N LEU A 539 63.92 -3.93 -53.19
CA LEU A 539 64.64 -2.68 -52.89
C LEU A 539 65.66 -2.99 -51.77
N GLN A 540 66.96 -2.88 -52.06
CA GLN A 540 68.06 -2.92 -51.08
C GLN A 540 69.24 -2.05 -51.57
N PRO A 541 70.15 -1.60 -50.68
CA PRO A 541 70.53 -0.18 -50.68
C PRO A 541 72.01 0.14 -50.98
N PHE A 542 72.29 1.44 -51.09
CA PHE A 542 73.64 2.01 -51.20
C PHE A 542 74.50 1.74 -49.94
N ALA A 543 75.73 1.27 -50.16
CA ALA A 543 76.83 1.19 -49.18
C ALA A 543 78.18 1.33 -49.94
N PRO A 544 79.33 1.56 -49.26
CA PRO A 544 80.22 2.67 -49.66
C PRO A 544 81.51 2.30 -50.42
N ARG A 545 82.23 3.34 -50.88
CA ARG A 545 83.58 3.25 -51.48
C ARG A 545 84.66 2.89 -50.44
N PRO A 546 85.66 2.07 -50.81
CA PRO A 546 87.00 2.09 -50.20
C PRO A 546 87.96 3.04 -50.94
N SER A 547 89.09 3.36 -50.32
CA SER A 547 90.20 4.16 -50.87
C SER A 547 91.52 3.35 -50.84
N PRO A 548 92.49 3.60 -51.75
CA PRO A 548 93.60 2.67 -51.99
C PRO A 548 94.92 3.05 -51.30
N GLN A 549 95.67 2.04 -50.83
CA GLN A 549 97.11 2.06 -50.59
C GLN A 549 97.72 0.69 -50.95
N ASP A 550 99.04 0.64 -51.09
CA ASP A 550 99.92 -0.50 -51.39
C ASP A 550 99.75 -1.13 -52.80
N GLU A 551 100.81 -1.38 -53.59
CA GLU A 551 102.23 -1.01 -53.43
C GLU A 551 102.90 -0.78 -54.81
N MET A 552 104.13 -0.24 -54.85
CA MET A 552 104.80 0.22 -56.07
C MET A 552 105.72 -0.83 -56.72
N MET A 553 105.69 -0.98 -58.05
CA MET A 553 106.92 -1.12 -58.86
C MET A 553 106.73 -0.89 -60.38
N ASP A 554 107.17 0.30 -60.83
CA ASP A 554 107.98 0.57 -62.03
C ASP A 554 107.43 0.39 -63.49
N GLN A 555 108.02 1.21 -64.38
CA GLN A 555 108.09 1.18 -65.86
C GLN A 555 106.92 1.73 -66.71
N ASN A 556 107.29 2.65 -67.61
CA ASN A 556 106.39 3.45 -68.44
C ASN A 556 105.80 2.67 -69.63
N LEU A 557 104.49 2.43 -69.64
CA LEU A 557 103.70 2.22 -70.87
C LEU A 557 102.34 2.91 -70.74
N VAL A 558 102.00 3.79 -71.70
CA VAL A 558 100.68 4.43 -71.77
C VAL A 558 99.70 3.46 -72.42
N ILE A 559 98.95 2.74 -71.59
CA ILE A 559 97.80 1.95 -72.06
C ILE A 559 96.65 2.91 -72.33
N VAL A 560 96.41 3.21 -73.61
CA VAL A 560 95.18 3.87 -74.06
C VAL A 560 94.02 2.90 -73.77
N PRO A 561 92.98 3.30 -73.01
CA PRO A 561 91.78 2.48 -72.87
C PRO A 561 91.18 2.23 -74.25
N ALA A 562 90.91 0.97 -74.59
CA ALA A 562 90.32 0.63 -75.88
C ALA A 562 89.06 1.48 -76.12
N GLU A 563 88.94 2.07 -77.30
CA GLU A 563 87.77 2.91 -77.61
C GLU A 563 86.50 2.10 -77.38
N GLN A 564 85.60 2.59 -76.52
CA GLN A 564 84.27 2.00 -76.42
C GLN A 564 83.65 2.01 -77.83
N PRO A 565 83.06 0.89 -78.29
CA PRO A 565 82.60 0.76 -79.67
C PRO A 565 81.57 1.85 -79.97
N LYS A 566 81.99 2.85 -80.74
CA LYS A 566 81.13 3.95 -81.19
C LYS A 566 80.08 3.35 -82.11
N TYR A 567 78.85 3.24 -81.62
CA TYR A 567 77.69 2.82 -82.40
C TYR A 567 77.69 3.55 -83.75
N THR A 568 77.55 2.81 -84.85
CA THR A 568 77.39 3.46 -86.15
C THR A 568 76.09 4.27 -86.15
N THR A 569 75.94 5.19 -87.10
CA THR A 569 74.65 5.88 -87.28
C THR A 569 73.52 4.89 -87.48
N HIS A 570 73.75 3.78 -88.19
CA HIS A 570 72.79 2.69 -88.34
C HIS A 570 72.44 2.00 -87.01
N ASP A 571 73.42 1.74 -86.13
CA ASP A 571 73.17 1.06 -84.85
C ASP A 571 72.45 1.96 -83.84
N TRP A 572 72.78 3.26 -83.83
CA TRP A 572 72.05 4.28 -83.08
C TRP A 572 70.59 4.35 -83.53
N ASP A 573 70.37 4.36 -84.84
CA ASP A 573 69.05 4.47 -85.48
C ASP A 573 68.23 3.18 -85.30
N ALA A 574 68.88 2.00 -85.33
CA ALA A 574 68.26 0.70 -85.03
C ALA A 574 67.92 0.53 -83.54
N ASN A 575 68.83 0.91 -82.64
CA ASN A 575 68.58 0.89 -81.20
C ASN A 575 67.45 1.87 -80.83
N ASN A 576 67.44 3.08 -81.37
CA ASN A 576 66.38 4.05 -81.12
C ASN A 576 65.04 3.61 -81.74
N ARG A 577 65.01 2.99 -82.92
CA ARG A 577 63.80 2.33 -83.44
C ARG A 577 63.31 1.22 -82.51
N SER A 578 64.21 0.39 -81.97
CA SER A 578 63.87 -0.68 -81.02
C SER A 578 63.35 -0.14 -79.69
N GLN A 579 64.02 0.86 -79.11
CA GLN A 579 63.61 1.56 -77.88
C GLN A 579 62.25 2.25 -78.06
N ASN A 580 62.01 2.89 -79.21
CA ASN A 580 60.73 3.53 -79.54
C ASN A 580 59.61 2.48 -79.69
N LEU A 581 59.84 1.39 -80.44
CA LEU A 581 58.89 0.28 -80.56
C LEU A 581 58.58 -0.37 -79.20
N PHE A 582 59.59 -0.52 -78.33
CA PHE A 582 59.42 -1.03 -76.97
C PHE A 582 58.62 -0.04 -76.09
N SER A 583 58.88 1.26 -76.20
CA SER A 583 58.15 2.32 -75.50
C SER A 583 56.68 2.36 -75.95
N ILE A 584 56.41 2.28 -77.25
CA ILE A 584 55.07 2.17 -77.82
C ILE A 584 54.36 0.89 -77.36
N ALA A 585 55.07 -0.25 -77.29
CA ALA A 585 54.52 -1.50 -76.78
C ALA A 585 54.21 -1.45 -75.26
N GLN A 586 55.00 -0.70 -74.47
CA GLN A 586 54.71 -0.43 -73.07
C GLN A 586 53.56 0.56 -72.88
N GLN A 587 53.46 1.61 -73.71
CA GLN A 587 52.32 2.54 -73.73
C GLN A 587 51.03 1.77 -74.05
N ALA A 588 51.00 0.99 -75.13
CA ALA A 588 49.84 0.17 -75.47
C ALA A 588 49.52 -0.92 -74.43
N LEU A 589 50.47 -1.30 -73.55
CA LEU A 589 50.20 -2.14 -72.38
C LEU A 589 49.61 -1.33 -71.21
N ALA A 590 50.15 -0.14 -70.95
CA ALA A 590 49.62 0.78 -69.96
C ALA A 590 48.18 1.21 -70.29
N ASP A 591 47.88 1.54 -71.54
CA ASP A 591 46.54 1.91 -72.01
C ASP A 591 45.52 0.77 -71.78
N ARG A 592 45.94 -0.49 -72.02
CA ARG A 592 45.10 -1.67 -71.71
C ARG A 592 44.91 -1.88 -70.21
N VAL A 593 45.95 -1.65 -69.40
CA VAL A 593 45.86 -1.77 -67.93
C VAL A 593 45.00 -0.63 -67.35
N ILE A 594 45.09 0.58 -67.89
CA ILE A 594 44.24 1.72 -67.53
C ILE A 594 42.79 1.40 -67.89
N SER A 595 42.50 1.04 -69.15
CA SER A 595 41.13 0.76 -69.60
C SER A 595 40.46 -0.41 -68.86
N GLU A 596 41.18 -1.51 -68.58
CA GLU A 596 40.64 -2.60 -67.77
C GLU A 596 40.52 -2.20 -66.28
N SER A 597 41.40 -1.32 -65.75
CA SER A 597 41.25 -0.78 -64.39
C SER A 597 40.05 0.16 -64.27
N GLU A 598 39.83 1.04 -65.25
CA GLU A 598 38.66 1.93 -65.33
C GLU A 598 37.38 1.11 -65.43
N ARG A 599 37.36 0.09 -66.29
CA ARG A 599 36.25 -0.87 -66.37
C ARG A 599 36.00 -1.56 -65.03
N ILE A 600 37.02 -2.12 -64.38
CA ILE A 600 36.86 -2.77 -63.06
C ILE A 600 36.39 -1.78 -61.99
N ILE A 601 36.85 -0.53 -62.04
CA ILE A 601 36.41 0.55 -61.15
C ILE A 601 34.92 0.87 -61.37
N ASP A 602 34.43 0.92 -62.60
CA ASP A 602 33.02 1.20 -62.89
C ASP A 602 32.11 -0.03 -62.66
N GLU A 603 32.58 -1.24 -62.98
CA GLU A 603 31.91 -2.52 -62.67
C GLU A 603 31.76 -2.72 -61.15
N THR A 604 32.78 -2.34 -60.35
CA THR A 604 32.72 -2.39 -58.88
C THR A 604 31.91 -1.24 -58.28
N LYS A 605 31.92 -0.02 -58.83
CA LYS A 605 30.99 1.06 -58.42
C LYS A 605 29.54 0.64 -58.65
N HIS A 606 29.23 0.10 -59.83
CA HIS A 606 27.89 -0.31 -60.23
C HIS A 606 27.33 -1.36 -59.27
N THR A 607 28.05 -2.46 -59.10
CA THR A 607 27.65 -3.57 -58.20
C THR A 607 27.61 -3.17 -56.72
N THR A 608 28.49 -2.26 -56.28
CA THR A 608 28.43 -1.71 -54.90
C THR A 608 27.18 -0.86 -54.68
N ASN A 609 26.82 -0.01 -55.65
CA ASN A 609 25.61 0.82 -55.57
C ASN A 609 24.34 -0.02 -55.65
N GLU A 610 24.27 -1.01 -56.55
CA GLU A 610 23.13 -1.94 -56.64
C GLU A 610 22.92 -2.72 -55.34
N CYS A 611 23.99 -3.28 -54.78
CA CYS A 611 23.93 -4.01 -53.50
C CYS A 611 23.47 -3.10 -52.35
N LYS A 612 23.96 -1.86 -52.31
CA LYS A 612 23.51 -0.84 -51.33
C LYS A 612 22.03 -0.50 -51.51
N ASP A 613 21.57 -0.27 -52.74
CA ASP A 613 20.20 0.14 -53.02
C ASP A 613 19.19 -1.01 -52.84
N GLU A 614 19.60 -2.27 -53.05
CA GLU A 614 18.82 -3.45 -52.64
C GLU A 614 18.72 -3.55 -51.11
N VAL A 615 19.82 -3.39 -50.37
CA VAL A 615 19.79 -3.43 -48.89
C VAL A 615 18.93 -2.30 -48.32
N ASP A 616 19.04 -1.08 -48.84
CA ASP A 616 18.15 0.02 -48.44
C ASP A 616 16.68 -0.27 -48.76
N PHE A 617 16.39 -0.98 -49.86
CA PHE A 617 15.03 -1.40 -50.19
C PHE A 617 14.51 -2.43 -49.17
N ARG A 618 15.31 -3.45 -48.83
CA ARG A 618 14.96 -4.46 -47.81
C ARG A 618 14.77 -3.86 -46.42
N LEU A 619 15.59 -2.89 -46.03
CA LEU A 619 15.41 -2.15 -44.78
C LEU A 619 14.08 -1.40 -44.75
N ARG A 620 13.66 -0.77 -45.88
CA ARG A 620 12.35 -0.12 -45.98
C ARG A 620 11.18 -1.10 -45.89
N GLU A 621 11.24 -2.25 -46.58
CA GLU A 621 10.24 -3.32 -46.43
C GLU A 621 10.12 -3.75 -44.96
N ARG A 622 11.26 -4.00 -44.30
CA ARG A 622 11.29 -4.46 -42.91
C ARG A 622 10.78 -3.43 -41.91
N ILE A 623 11.03 -2.14 -42.13
CA ILE A 623 10.48 -1.07 -41.28
C ILE A 623 8.95 -1.07 -41.34
N GLU A 624 8.34 -1.27 -42.52
CA GLU A 624 6.88 -1.36 -42.65
C GLU A 624 6.31 -2.64 -41.99
N ASP A 625 6.97 -3.79 -42.11
CA ASP A 625 6.60 -5.00 -41.36
C ASP A 625 6.60 -4.77 -39.84
N ILE A 626 7.63 -4.11 -39.31
CA ILE A 626 7.73 -3.82 -37.87
C ILE A 626 6.67 -2.79 -37.45
N ARG A 627 6.41 -1.77 -38.27
CA ARG A 627 5.33 -0.77 -38.04
C ARG A 627 3.95 -1.44 -38.00
N PHE A 628 3.63 -2.32 -38.95
CA PHE A 628 2.38 -3.09 -38.96
C PHE A 628 2.23 -3.93 -37.67
N ARG A 629 3.29 -4.62 -37.23
CA ARG A 629 3.27 -5.40 -35.98
C ARG A 629 3.17 -4.55 -34.73
N ARG A 630 3.80 -3.37 -34.70
CA ARG A 630 3.63 -2.38 -33.62
C ARG A 630 2.18 -1.90 -33.54
N ASP A 631 1.55 -1.61 -34.68
CA ASP A 631 0.20 -1.03 -34.69
C ASP A 631 -0.88 -2.03 -34.26
N GLU A 632 -0.71 -3.32 -34.57
CA GLU A 632 -1.52 -4.40 -34.00
C GLU A 632 -1.31 -4.54 -32.48
N LEU A 633 -0.06 -4.53 -31.99
CA LEU A 633 0.23 -4.52 -30.55
C LEU A 633 -0.42 -3.30 -29.84
N GLN A 634 -0.41 -2.12 -30.47
CA GLN A 634 -1.07 -0.91 -29.96
C GLN A 634 -2.60 -1.00 -30.01
N HIS A 635 -3.20 -1.76 -30.93
CA HIS A 635 -4.63 -2.05 -30.91
C HIS A 635 -4.98 -2.96 -29.72
N GLN A 636 -4.29 -4.09 -29.58
CA GLN A 636 -4.56 -5.07 -28.53
C GLN A 636 -4.31 -4.51 -27.13
N LYS A 637 -3.29 -3.64 -26.96
CA LYS A 637 -3.07 -2.90 -25.70
C LYS A 637 -4.25 -2.00 -25.33
N ARG A 638 -4.87 -1.32 -26.31
CA ARG A 638 -6.03 -0.44 -26.07
C ARG A 638 -7.25 -1.24 -25.61
N GLU A 639 -7.56 -2.35 -26.28
CA GLU A 639 -8.67 -3.24 -25.88
C GLU A 639 -8.44 -3.80 -24.45
N ALA A 640 -7.20 -4.19 -24.13
CA ALA A 640 -6.84 -4.68 -22.81
C ALA A 640 -7.04 -3.63 -21.70
N HIS A 641 -6.64 -2.37 -21.93
CA HIS A 641 -6.87 -1.29 -20.97
C HIS A 641 -8.35 -0.92 -20.82
N ILE A 642 -9.15 -0.98 -21.89
CA ILE A 642 -10.61 -0.75 -21.80
C ILE A 642 -11.26 -1.78 -20.86
N GLU A 643 -10.86 -3.04 -20.98
CA GLU A 643 -11.34 -4.12 -20.11
C GLU A 643 -10.79 -4.02 -18.67
N GLU A 644 -9.54 -3.60 -18.51
CA GLU A 644 -8.90 -3.32 -17.21
C GLU A 644 -9.62 -2.21 -16.44
N GLU A 645 -9.87 -1.06 -17.07
CA GLU A 645 -10.62 0.06 -16.48
C GLU A 645 -12.07 -0.30 -16.19
N ALA A 646 -12.72 -1.07 -17.08
CA ALA A 646 -14.06 -1.58 -16.80
C ALA A 646 -14.07 -2.45 -15.53
N LEU A 647 -13.13 -3.40 -15.38
CA LEU A 647 -13.04 -4.21 -14.17
C LEU A 647 -12.68 -3.38 -12.92
N LYS A 648 -11.87 -2.30 -13.01
CA LYS A 648 -11.63 -1.39 -11.87
C LYS A 648 -12.92 -0.75 -11.35
N VAL A 649 -13.85 -0.38 -12.23
CA VAL A 649 -15.18 0.13 -11.83
C VAL A 649 -15.99 -0.95 -11.11
N TYR A 650 -15.97 -2.20 -11.59
CA TYR A 650 -16.63 -3.32 -10.90
C TYR A 650 -15.97 -3.67 -9.55
N LYS A 651 -14.62 -3.63 -9.45
CA LYS A 651 -13.88 -3.76 -8.18
C LYS A 651 -14.40 -2.76 -7.16
N ARG A 652 -14.50 -1.48 -7.54
CA ARG A 652 -14.97 -0.40 -6.66
C ARG A 652 -16.42 -0.63 -6.21
N ARG A 653 -17.35 -0.84 -7.14
CA ARG A 653 -18.77 -1.14 -6.82
C ARG A 653 -18.94 -2.33 -5.86
N THR A 654 -18.11 -3.36 -6.02
CA THR A 654 -18.13 -4.56 -5.15
C THR A 654 -17.63 -4.22 -3.73
N ILE A 655 -16.57 -3.42 -3.60
CA ILE A 655 -16.07 -2.93 -2.32
C ILE A 655 -17.10 -2.03 -1.63
N ASP A 656 -17.70 -1.09 -2.36
CA ASP A 656 -18.71 -0.17 -1.82
C ASP A 656 -19.93 -0.93 -1.27
N ALA A 657 -20.39 -1.98 -1.97
CA ALA A 657 -21.45 -2.88 -1.49
C ALA A 657 -21.03 -3.67 -0.24
N ILE A 658 -19.82 -4.25 -0.20
CA ILE A 658 -19.29 -4.96 0.98
C ILE A 658 -19.23 -4.03 2.20
N ASN A 659 -18.74 -2.81 2.03
CA ASN A 659 -18.62 -1.83 3.11
C ASN A 659 -20.00 -1.40 3.61
N THR A 660 -20.95 -1.14 2.71
CA THR A 660 -22.33 -0.78 3.09
C THR A 660 -23.04 -1.92 3.85
N LEU A 661 -22.75 -3.18 3.52
CA LEU A 661 -23.22 -4.33 4.31
C LEU A 661 -22.56 -4.39 5.70
N ARG A 662 -21.22 -4.29 5.76
CA ARG A 662 -20.43 -4.48 6.98
C ARG A 662 -20.52 -3.33 7.99
N GLU A 663 -20.56 -2.09 7.52
CA GLU A 663 -20.48 -0.90 8.37
C GLU A 663 -21.85 -0.34 8.76
N ILE A 664 -22.89 -0.62 7.95
CA ILE A 664 -24.24 -0.06 8.15
C ILE A 664 -25.28 -1.15 8.40
N ALA A 665 -25.49 -2.07 7.45
CA ALA A 665 -26.62 -2.99 7.51
C ALA A 665 -26.50 -4.05 8.63
N VAL A 666 -25.36 -4.74 8.70
CA VAL A 666 -25.08 -5.78 9.71
C VAL A 666 -25.08 -5.22 11.14
N PRO A 667 -24.35 -4.12 11.47
CA PRO A 667 -24.34 -3.57 12.82
C PRO A 667 -25.71 -3.09 13.29
N LEU A 668 -26.57 -2.59 12.39
CA LEU A 668 -27.92 -2.16 12.75
C LEU A 668 -28.83 -3.36 13.05
N CYS A 669 -28.76 -4.42 12.24
CA CYS A 669 -29.48 -5.67 12.50
C CYS A 669 -29.06 -6.30 13.84
N GLN A 670 -27.75 -6.34 14.12
CA GLN A 670 -27.20 -6.77 15.41
C GLN A 670 -27.66 -5.88 16.57
N LYS A 671 -27.70 -4.56 16.39
CA LYS A 671 -28.18 -3.61 17.41
C LYS A 671 -29.67 -3.81 17.72
N CYS A 672 -30.50 -4.14 16.74
CA CYS A 672 -31.91 -4.53 16.97
C CYS A 672 -32.02 -5.80 17.84
N LEU A 673 -31.16 -6.80 17.63
CA LEU A 673 -31.12 -8.00 18.49
C LEU A 673 -30.70 -7.63 19.93
N VAL A 674 -29.60 -6.90 20.10
CA VAL A 674 -29.10 -6.48 21.44
C VAL A 674 -30.13 -5.63 22.20
N LEU A 675 -30.84 -4.72 21.53
CA LEU A 675 -31.91 -3.94 22.17
C LEU A 675 -33.06 -4.84 22.67
N ARG A 676 -33.41 -5.89 21.94
CA ARG A 676 -34.46 -6.84 22.32
C ARG A 676 -34.05 -7.80 23.44
N GLU A 677 -32.75 -8.04 23.60
CA GLU A 677 -32.20 -8.75 24.77
C GLU A 677 -32.31 -7.92 26.08
N THR A 678 -32.57 -6.61 26.00
CA THR A 678 -32.83 -5.77 27.20
C THR A 678 -34.30 -5.77 27.67
N ARG A 679 -35.15 -6.65 27.11
CA ARG A 679 -36.52 -6.87 27.59
C ARG A 679 -36.56 -7.61 28.93
N GLU A 680 -37.64 -7.41 29.69
CA GLU A 680 -37.81 -7.98 31.02
C GLU A 680 -38.97 -8.97 31.10
N GLY A 681 -38.81 -9.99 31.96
CA GLY A 681 -39.88 -10.92 32.34
C GLY A 681 -40.49 -11.68 31.16
N SER A 682 -41.81 -11.61 31.03
CA SER A 682 -42.61 -12.39 30.06
C SER A 682 -42.39 -12.00 28.59
N ASP A 683 -41.81 -10.83 28.30
CA ASP A 683 -41.55 -10.36 26.93
C ASP A 683 -40.14 -10.67 26.41
N LEU A 684 -39.23 -11.15 27.27
CA LEU A 684 -37.92 -11.67 26.88
C LEU A 684 -38.10 -13.08 26.28
N VAL A 685 -38.63 -13.13 25.06
CA VAL A 685 -38.98 -14.34 24.32
C VAL A 685 -38.43 -14.28 22.90
N ASN A 686 -37.90 -15.40 22.41
CA ASN A 686 -37.40 -15.58 21.04
C ASN A 686 -38.59 -15.72 20.06
N ASP A 687 -39.16 -14.59 19.64
CA ASP A 687 -40.45 -14.52 18.94
C ASP A 687 -40.33 -14.62 17.39
N GLY A 688 -41.28 -14.05 16.65
CA GLY A 688 -41.21 -14.02 15.18
C GLY A 688 -40.09 -13.11 14.68
N VAL A 689 -39.87 -11.98 15.35
CA VAL A 689 -38.92 -10.95 14.93
C VAL A 689 -37.47 -11.39 15.16
N ASP A 690 -37.16 -12.02 16.29
CA ASP A 690 -35.81 -12.52 16.59
C ASP A 690 -35.35 -13.63 15.62
N ARG A 691 -36.31 -14.28 14.96
CA ARG A 691 -36.09 -15.30 13.93
C ARG A 691 -35.80 -14.66 12.57
N GLU A 692 -36.58 -13.66 12.18
CA GLU A 692 -36.37 -12.96 10.91
C GLU A 692 -35.15 -12.03 10.96
N LEU A 693 -34.85 -11.39 12.09
CA LEU A 693 -33.59 -10.65 12.30
C LEU A 693 -32.35 -11.56 12.15
N ARG A 694 -32.34 -12.76 12.75
CA ARG A 694 -31.20 -13.68 12.60
C ARG A 694 -31.06 -14.21 11.17
N LYS A 695 -32.16 -14.45 10.46
CA LYS A 695 -32.14 -14.76 9.02
C LYS A 695 -31.62 -13.59 8.19
N GLU A 696 -32.05 -12.37 8.49
CA GLU A 696 -31.60 -11.15 7.81
C GLU A 696 -30.09 -10.97 7.96
N LEU A 697 -29.56 -11.17 9.17
CA LEU A 697 -28.11 -11.22 9.43
C LEU A 697 -27.43 -12.32 8.59
N THR A 698 -27.97 -13.55 8.56
CA THR A 698 -27.41 -14.65 7.74
C THR A 698 -27.42 -14.34 6.23
N VAL A 699 -28.46 -13.65 5.72
CA VAL A 699 -28.54 -13.23 4.31
C VAL A 699 -27.50 -12.14 4.02
N MET A 700 -27.34 -11.15 4.91
CA MET A 700 -26.32 -10.10 4.76
C MET A 700 -24.89 -10.67 4.82
N GLU A 701 -24.59 -11.54 5.79
CA GLU A 701 -23.29 -12.20 5.94
C GLU A 701 -22.98 -13.13 4.75
N GLY A 702 -23.98 -13.87 4.25
CA GLY A 702 -23.86 -14.65 3.02
C GLY A 702 -23.60 -13.80 1.78
N GLY A 703 -24.27 -12.65 1.68
CA GLY A 703 -24.04 -11.64 0.64
C GLY A 703 -22.60 -11.11 0.65
N VAL A 704 -22.10 -10.70 1.82
CA VAL A 704 -20.70 -10.28 2.02
C VAL A 704 -19.73 -11.37 1.54
N ALA A 705 -19.91 -12.62 1.98
CA ALA A 705 -19.00 -13.72 1.63
C ALA A 705 -18.98 -14.02 0.12
N MET A 706 -20.12 -13.88 -0.57
CA MET A 706 -20.18 -14.02 -2.04
C MET A 706 -19.50 -12.84 -2.76
N LEU A 707 -19.68 -11.61 -2.27
CA LEU A 707 -19.03 -10.42 -2.84
C LEU A 707 -17.50 -10.43 -2.62
N GLU A 708 -17.01 -10.86 -1.46
CA GLU A 708 -15.58 -11.01 -1.21
C GLU A 708 -14.93 -12.03 -2.14
N LYS A 709 -15.62 -13.15 -2.43
CA LYS A 709 -15.14 -14.15 -3.39
C LYS A 709 -15.04 -13.57 -4.80
N VAL A 710 -16.09 -12.89 -5.29
CA VAL A 710 -16.05 -12.31 -6.65
C VAL A 710 -15.08 -11.12 -6.74
N LEU A 711 -14.86 -10.40 -5.64
CA LEU A 711 -13.85 -9.34 -5.55
C LEU A 711 -12.43 -9.92 -5.72
N ALA A 712 -12.13 -11.05 -5.07
CA ALA A 712 -10.84 -11.74 -5.25
C ALA A 712 -10.65 -12.25 -6.70
N GLU A 713 -11.70 -12.81 -7.30
CA GLU A 713 -11.68 -13.23 -8.72
C GLU A 713 -11.49 -12.02 -9.67
N CYS A 714 -12.12 -10.89 -9.38
CA CYS A 714 -11.96 -9.63 -10.12
C CYS A 714 -10.54 -9.06 -10.01
N VAL A 715 -9.97 -9.01 -8.80
CA VAL A 715 -8.59 -8.54 -8.58
C VAL A 715 -7.56 -9.42 -9.30
N GLU A 716 -7.71 -10.74 -9.23
CA GLU A 716 -6.85 -11.68 -9.96
C GLU A 716 -6.97 -11.52 -11.50
N GLN A 717 -8.17 -11.26 -12.04
CA GLN A 717 -8.33 -11.05 -13.48
C GLN A 717 -7.75 -9.69 -13.94
N ILE A 718 -7.89 -8.62 -13.15
CA ILE A 718 -7.19 -7.34 -13.37
C ILE A 718 -5.67 -7.57 -13.38
N ARG A 719 -5.15 -8.36 -12.43
CA ARG A 719 -3.71 -8.68 -12.31
C ARG A 719 -3.19 -9.45 -13.53
N ARG A 720 -3.99 -10.34 -14.12
CA ARG A 720 -3.66 -11.05 -15.38
C ARG A 720 -3.65 -10.12 -16.59
N LEU A 721 -4.68 -9.27 -16.75
CA LEU A 721 -4.72 -8.27 -17.82
C LEU A 721 -3.48 -7.35 -17.75
N ARG A 722 -3.14 -6.86 -16.56
CA ARG A 722 -1.93 -6.05 -16.32
C ARG A 722 -0.65 -6.80 -16.69
N ALA A 723 -0.54 -8.08 -16.34
CA ALA A 723 0.61 -8.91 -16.73
C ALA A 723 0.69 -9.18 -18.25
N THR A 724 -0.44 -9.21 -18.98
CA THR A 724 -0.43 -9.27 -20.46
C THR A 724 -0.10 -7.92 -21.10
N ILE A 725 -0.62 -6.81 -20.56
CA ILE A 725 -0.30 -5.44 -20.99
C ILE A 725 1.21 -5.18 -20.84
N TYR A 726 1.82 -5.61 -19.72
CA TYR A 726 3.27 -5.55 -19.51
C TYR A 726 4.08 -6.23 -20.63
N LEU A 727 3.61 -7.39 -21.11
CA LEU A 727 4.28 -8.12 -22.21
C LEU A 727 4.11 -7.39 -23.55
N LEU A 728 2.94 -6.80 -23.82
CA LEU A 728 2.72 -5.96 -25.00
C LEU A 728 3.60 -4.70 -24.97
N ASP A 729 3.73 -4.03 -23.83
CA ASP A 729 4.55 -2.81 -23.69
C ASP A 729 6.04 -3.07 -23.91
N ARG A 730 6.57 -4.22 -23.44
CA ARG A 730 7.94 -4.60 -23.74
C ARG A 730 8.15 -4.86 -25.23
N ASP A 731 7.22 -5.57 -25.87
CA ASP A 731 7.26 -5.90 -27.30
C ASP A 731 7.13 -4.64 -28.18
N LEU A 732 6.27 -3.68 -27.79
CA LEU A 732 6.17 -2.34 -28.39
C LEU A 732 7.49 -1.58 -28.27
N ALA A 733 8.08 -1.53 -27.08
CA ALA A 733 9.36 -0.86 -26.86
C ALA A 733 10.50 -1.50 -27.65
N ASP A 734 10.46 -2.82 -27.89
CA ASP A 734 11.38 -3.52 -28.78
C ASP A 734 11.12 -3.18 -30.27
N LYS A 735 9.87 -3.16 -30.75
CA LYS A 735 9.55 -2.74 -32.12
C LYS A 735 10.01 -1.30 -32.38
N ASP A 736 9.72 -0.38 -31.47
CA ASP A 736 10.13 1.02 -31.58
C ASP A 736 11.65 1.21 -31.48
N ARG A 737 12.37 0.33 -30.77
CA ARG A 737 13.84 0.26 -30.82
C ARG A 737 14.34 -0.17 -32.20
N SER A 738 13.79 -1.25 -32.77
CA SER A 738 14.18 -1.73 -34.11
C SER A 738 13.91 -0.67 -35.18
N ILE A 739 12.71 -0.07 -35.21
CA ILE A 739 12.36 0.99 -36.16
C ILE A 739 13.40 2.12 -36.14
N ARG A 740 13.75 2.65 -34.95
CA ARG A 740 14.76 3.72 -34.83
C ARG A 740 16.17 3.31 -35.24
N ILE A 741 16.53 2.03 -35.12
CA ILE A 741 17.84 1.51 -35.57
C ILE A 741 17.86 1.44 -37.09
N ASP A 742 16.82 0.87 -37.71
CA ASP A 742 16.76 0.65 -39.16
C ASP A 742 16.53 1.96 -39.93
N GLU A 743 15.71 2.89 -39.39
CA GLU A 743 15.59 4.26 -39.89
C GLU A 743 16.95 4.98 -39.84
N LYS A 744 17.68 4.89 -38.73
CA LYS A 744 19.02 5.48 -38.61
C LYS A 744 20.03 4.84 -39.57
N ASN A 745 19.92 3.54 -39.83
CA ASN A 745 20.77 2.86 -40.81
C ASN A 745 20.53 3.40 -42.24
N LEU A 746 19.29 3.70 -42.62
CA LEU A 746 18.93 4.33 -43.90
C LEU A 746 19.42 5.79 -44.03
N GLU A 747 19.67 6.49 -42.91
CA GLU A 747 20.23 7.85 -42.94
C GLU A 747 21.75 7.89 -43.17
N LEU A 748 22.46 6.77 -42.96
CA LEU A 748 23.92 6.70 -43.04
C LEU A 748 24.43 6.96 -44.46
N ARG A 749 25.40 7.86 -44.59
CA ARG A 749 26.02 8.20 -45.89
C ARG A 749 27.43 7.62 -46.00
N PRO A 750 27.84 7.12 -47.19
CA PRO A 750 29.23 6.81 -47.45
C PRO A 750 30.14 8.00 -47.14
N ASN A 751 31.20 7.77 -46.36
CA ASN A 751 32.16 8.77 -45.86
C ASN A 751 31.64 9.72 -44.75
N GLN A 752 30.59 9.36 -44.03
CA GLN A 752 30.20 10.06 -42.79
C GLN A 752 31.29 9.91 -41.71
N MET A 753 31.53 10.96 -40.91
CA MET A 753 32.38 10.86 -39.72
C MET A 753 31.81 9.83 -38.73
N GLU A 754 32.68 9.27 -37.88
CA GLU A 754 32.38 8.22 -36.88
C GLU A 754 32.06 6.81 -37.43
N MET A 755 32.04 6.58 -38.75
CA MET A 755 31.93 5.22 -39.30
C MET A 755 33.06 4.30 -38.83
N LYS A 756 32.72 3.23 -38.10
CA LYS A 756 33.68 2.26 -37.55
C LYS A 756 33.93 1.10 -38.51
N VAL A 757 35.20 0.91 -38.90
CA VAL A 757 35.65 -0.30 -39.61
C VAL A 757 36.04 -1.36 -38.58
N TYR A 758 35.23 -2.41 -38.45
CA TYR A 758 35.49 -3.50 -37.51
C TYR A 758 36.50 -4.50 -38.10
N ALA A 759 37.62 -4.72 -37.40
CA ALA A 759 38.67 -5.65 -37.81
C ALA A 759 38.96 -6.67 -36.72
N GLY A 760 38.66 -7.95 -36.97
CA GLY A 760 39.02 -9.06 -36.07
C GLY A 760 37.88 -10.04 -35.78
N ARG A 761 38.15 -11.01 -34.90
CA ARG A 761 37.40 -12.27 -34.74
C ARG A 761 36.07 -12.18 -33.96
N VAL A 762 35.45 -11.01 -33.84
CA VAL A 762 34.11 -10.90 -33.23
C VAL A 762 33.06 -11.10 -34.34
N PRO A 763 32.11 -12.05 -34.20
CA PRO A 763 30.98 -12.11 -35.11
C PRO A 763 30.18 -10.80 -35.04
N LEU A 764 30.10 -10.10 -36.17
CA LEU A 764 29.16 -8.98 -36.36
C LEU A 764 27.71 -9.48 -36.52
N ASP A 765 27.57 -10.79 -36.74
CA ASP A 765 26.34 -11.56 -36.69
C ASP A 765 26.31 -12.37 -35.36
N PRO A 766 25.49 -11.95 -34.38
CA PRO A 766 25.19 -12.71 -33.17
C PRO A 766 23.77 -13.32 -33.21
N TYR A 767 23.17 -13.52 -34.39
CA TYR A 767 21.76 -13.85 -34.52
C TYR A 767 21.43 -15.27 -34.01
N ASN A 768 20.52 -15.33 -33.04
CA ASN A 768 20.06 -16.57 -32.40
C ASN A 768 18.55 -16.84 -32.62
N ALA A 769 17.88 -16.03 -33.44
CA ALA A 769 16.42 -16.07 -33.63
C ALA A 769 16.04 -15.82 -35.09
N THR A 770 15.03 -16.56 -35.56
CA THR A 770 14.47 -16.49 -36.91
C THR A 770 13.31 -15.49 -37.04
N ASP A 771 12.93 -15.15 -38.27
CA ASP A 771 11.72 -14.36 -38.55
C ASP A 771 10.44 -15.04 -38.03
N GLU A 772 10.37 -16.37 -38.14
CA GLU A 772 9.25 -17.15 -37.59
C GLU A 772 9.16 -16.98 -36.07
N GLU A 773 10.29 -16.99 -35.36
CA GLU A 773 10.33 -16.77 -33.91
C GLU A 773 9.97 -15.34 -33.51
N TRP A 774 10.41 -14.33 -34.28
CA TRP A 774 10.02 -12.93 -34.08
C TRP A 774 8.50 -12.72 -34.25
N ILE A 775 7.90 -13.35 -35.28
CA ILE A 775 6.45 -13.38 -35.46
C ILE A 775 5.77 -14.15 -34.30
N MET A 776 6.25 -15.33 -33.94
CA MET A 776 5.64 -16.18 -32.90
C MET A 776 5.63 -15.54 -31.52
N VAL A 777 6.66 -14.77 -31.13
CA VAL A 777 6.64 -14.01 -29.87
C VAL A 777 5.52 -12.97 -29.90
N THR A 778 5.43 -12.20 -31.00
CA THR A 778 4.43 -11.15 -31.18
C THR A 778 3.00 -11.70 -31.15
N ASN A 779 2.73 -12.74 -31.94
CA ASN A 779 1.44 -13.43 -31.99
C ASN A 779 1.04 -13.98 -30.60
N ARG A 780 1.98 -14.63 -29.89
CA ARG A 780 1.72 -15.21 -28.56
C ARG A 780 1.33 -14.15 -27.52
N ASN A 781 1.93 -12.96 -27.57
CA ASN A 781 1.58 -11.85 -26.68
C ASN A 781 0.14 -11.35 -26.97
N ILE A 782 -0.23 -11.25 -28.25
CA ILE A 782 -1.57 -10.88 -28.72
C ILE A 782 -2.61 -11.94 -28.28
N GLU A 783 -2.37 -13.21 -28.61
CA GLU A 783 -3.26 -14.34 -28.27
C GLU A 783 -3.48 -14.47 -26.76
N ALA A 784 -2.42 -14.32 -25.96
CA ALA A 784 -2.52 -14.34 -24.49
C ALA A 784 -3.36 -13.17 -23.96
N THR A 785 -3.16 -11.97 -24.49
CA THR A 785 -3.95 -10.78 -24.10
C THR A 785 -5.43 -10.97 -24.46
N ALA A 786 -5.72 -11.36 -25.71
CA ALA A 786 -7.07 -11.62 -26.19
C ALA A 786 -7.80 -12.69 -25.34
N LYS A 787 -7.09 -13.73 -24.89
CA LYS A 787 -7.64 -14.73 -23.96
C LYS A 787 -8.07 -14.13 -22.62
N GLU A 788 -7.26 -13.26 -22.02
CA GLU A 788 -7.57 -12.65 -20.73
C GLU A 788 -8.66 -11.57 -20.83
N ILE A 789 -8.76 -10.85 -21.98
CA ILE A 789 -9.90 -9.98 -22.31
C ILE A 789 -11.21 -10.80 -22.38
N ASN A 790 -11.21 -11.87 -23.18
CA ASN A 790 -12.37 -12.77 -23.31
C ASN A 790 -12.77 -13.45 -21.98
N SER A 791 -11.85 -13.56 -21.02
CA SER A 791 -12.10 -14.09 -19.67
C SER A 791 -12.68 -13.05 -18.70
N ALA A 792 -12.47 -11.76 -18.96
CA ALA A 792 -12.93 -10.65 -18.13
C ALA A 792 -14.38 -10.21 -18.43
N GLN A 793 -14.80 -10.25 -19.70
CA GLN A 793 -16.15 -9.84 -20.10
C GLN A 793 -17.28 -10.62 -19.39
N PRO A 794 -17.21 -11.97 -19.24
CA PRO A 794 -18.22 -12.72 -18.48
C PRO A 794 -18.22 -12.36 -16.99
N LEU A 795 -17.04 -12.07 -16.42
CA LEU A 795 -16.89 -11.73 -15.01
C LEU A 795 -17.59 -10.39 -14.67
N ARG A 796 -17.52 -9.39 -15.58
CA ARG A 796 -18.31 -8.15 -15.44
C ARG A 796 -19.81 -8.42 -15.38
N SER A 797 -20.32 -9.29 -16.25
CA SER A 797 -21.74 -9.67 -16.23
C SER A 797 -22.14 -10.44 -14.97
N TYR A 798 -21.26 -11.33 -14.50
CA TYR A 798 -21.49 -12.10 -13.26
C TYR A 798 -21.54 -11.21 -12.02
N ILE A 799 -20.63 -10.24 -11.89
CA ILE A 799 -20.65 -9.26 -10.78
C ILE A 799 -21.95 -8.45 -10.79
N ASP A 800 -22.39 -7.96 -11.96
CA ASP A 800 -23.62 -7.16 -12.04
C ASP A 800 -24.89 -7.98 -11.73
N GLN A 801 -24.92 -9.26 -12.11
CA GLN A 801 -25.99 -10.19 -11.72
C GLN A 801 -25.97 -10.50 -10.22
N LEU A 802 -24.78 -10.75 -9.64
CA LEU A 802 -24.63 -11.09 -8.23
C LEU A 802 -25.00 -9.93 -7.30
N LEU A 803 -24.60 -8.70 -7.65
CA LEU A 803 -25.01 -7.48 -6.92
C LEU A 803 -26.54 -7.34 -6.88
N ARG A 804 -27.22 -7.49 -8.03
CA ARG A 804 -28.69 -7.43 -8.11
C ARG A 804 -29.37 -8.51 -7.27
N GLN A 805 -28.88 -9.75 -7.37
CA GLN A 805 -29.42 -10.88 -6.61
C GLN A 805 -29.32 -10.64 -5.09
N ILE A 806 -28.16 -10.18 -4.61
CA ILE A 806 -27.94 -9.89 -3.18
C ILE A 806 -28.81 -8.72 -2.71
N ALA A 807 -28.96 -7.67 -3.51
CA ALA A 807 -29.84 -6.54 -3.20
C ALA A 807 -31.31 -6.97 -3.07
N ASP A 808 -31.82 -7.80 -3.99
CA ASP A 808 -33.19 -8.32 -3.92
C ASP A 808 -33.40 -9.32 -2.76
N ASP A 809 -32.46 -10.23 -2.49
CA ASP A 809 -32.54 -11.16 -1.36
C ASP A 809 -32.58 -10.43 -0.01
N ILE A 810 -31.75 -9.39 0.15
CA ILE A 810 -31.74 -8.54 1.35
C ILE A 810 -33.05 -7.77 1.45
N ARG A 811 -33.50 -7.12 0.36
CA ARG A 811 -34.76 -6.37 0.34
C ARG A 811 -35.95 -7.25 0.73
N VAL A 812 -36.06 -8.45 0.16
CA VAL A 812 -37.13 -9.41 0.48
C VAL A 812 -37.07 -9.87 1.94
N GLN A 813 -35.88 -10.09 2.51
CA GLN A 813 -35.78 -10.48 3.92
C GLN A 813 -36.04 -9.33 4.88
N VAL A 814 -35.62 -8.10 4.55
CA VAL A 814 -35.94 -6.87 5.31
C VAL A 814 -37.44 -6.60 5.32
N GLU A 815 -38.14 -6.78 4.19
CA GLU A 815 -39.59 -6.68 4.10
C GLU A 815 -40.30 -7.67 5.04
N ARG A 816 -39.80 -8.91 5.14
CA ARG A 816 -40.30 -9.94 6.07
C ARG A 816 -40.05 -9.58 7.53
N THR A 817 -38.83 -9.16 7.89
CA THR A 817 -38.52 -8.71 9.26
C THR A 817 -39.38 -7.52 9.67
N ASN A 818 -39.58 -6.55 8.77
CA ASN A 818 -40.44 -5.39 9.01
C ASN A 818 -41.93 -5.77 9.09
N ALA A 819 -42.38 -6.83 8.41
CA ALA A 819 -43.72 -7.40 8.62
C ALA A 819 -43.84 -8.06 10.00
N ALA A 820 -42.83 -8.83 10.44
CA ALA A 820 -42.80 -9.45 11.76
C ALA A 820 -42.83 -8.40 12.89
N PHE A 821 -42.04 -7.31 12.80
CA PHE A 821 -42.10 -6.19 13.74
C PHE A 821 -43.51 -5.59 13.82
N ARG A 822 -44.13 -5.27 12.67
CA ARG A 822 -45.49 -4.70 12.62
C ARG A 822 -46.54 -5.61 13.26
N GLN A 823 -46.46 -6.93 13.04
CA GLN A 823 -47.31 -7.89 13.73
C GLN A 823 -47.07 -7.86 15.25
N ARG A 824 -45.81 -7.94 15.68
CA ARG A 824 -45.45 -8.03 17.11
C ARG A 824 -45.86 -6.77 17.90
N ILE A 825 -45.69 -5.59 17.30
CA ILE A 825 -46.15 -4.31 17.83
C ILE A 825 -47.68 -4.30 17.97
N ALA A 826 -48.43 -4.83 17.00
CA ALA A 826 -49.88 -4.92 17.09
C ALA A 826 -50.36 -5.87 18.21
N GLU A 827 -49.73 -7.04 18.37
CA GLU A 827 -49.98 -7.98 19.47
C GLU A 827 -49.73 -7.36 20.85
N LEU A 828 -48.59 -6.67 21.01
CA LEU A 828 -48.21 -6.00 22.26
C LEU A 828 -49.15 -4.83 22.57
N ARG A 829 -49.50 -4.00 21.58
CA ARG A 829 -50.50 -2.91 21.72
C ARG A 829 -51.86 -3.43 22.18
N TYR A 830 -52.38 -4.47 21.53
CA TYR A 830 -53.65 -5.10 21.92
C TYR A 830 -53.60 -5.66 23.35
N THR A 831 -52.52 -6.35 23.69
CA THR A 831 -52.32 -6.94 25.03
C THR A 831 -52.25 -5.87 26.11
N LYS A 832 -51.51 -4.78 25.87
CA LYS A 832 -51.43 -3.61 26.76
C LYS A 832 -52.80 -2.97 27.00
N VAL A 833 -53.55 -2.65 25.95
CA VAL A 833 -54.89 -2.03 26.08
C VAL A 833 -55.87 -2.94 26.83
N LYS A 834 -55.77 -4.27 26.63
CA LYS A 834 -56.56 -5.24 27.39
C LYS A 834 -56.20 -5.25 28.88
N LEU A 835 -54.91 -5.22 29.22
CA LEU A 835 -54.43 -5.12 30.61
C LEU A 835 -54.87 -3.81 31.27
N GLU A 836 -54.71 -2.67 30.58
CA GLU A 836 -55.16 -1.35 31.08
C GLU A 836 -56.66 -1.32 31.40
N ASN A 837 -57.50 -2.01 30.62
CA ASN A 837 -58.94 -2.04 30.86
C ASN A 837 -59.31 -2.95 32.05
N VAL A 838 -58.63 -4.08 32.23
CA VAL A 838 -58.77 -4.93 33.43
C VAL A 838 -58.25 -4.20 34.68
N HIS A 839 -57.17 -3.42 34.53
CA HIS A 839 -56.61 -2.58 35.59
C HIS A 839 -57.56 -1.45 36.01
N LYS A 840 -58.17 -0.71 35.07
CA LYS A 840 -59.19 0.31 35.36
C LYS A 840 -60.35 -0.26 36.18
N GLU A 841 -60.82 -1.46 35.84
CA GLU A 841 -61.87 -2.15 36.61
C GLU A 841 -61.38 -2.63 37.99
N THR A 842 -60.13 -3.11 38.09
CA THR A 842 -59.51 -3.49 39.37
C THR A 842 -59.40 -2.28 40.31
N VAL A 843 -58.94 -1.13 39.81
CA VAL A 843 -58.90 0.15 40.53
C VAL A 843 -60.31 0.61 40.95
N ARG A 844 -61.33 0.43 40.10
CA ARG A 844 -62.73 0.73 40.46
C ARG A 844 -63.20 -0.12 41.64
N GLN A 845 -62.86 -1.42 41.64
CA GLN A 845 -63.20 -2.35 42.73
C GLN A 845 -62.43 -2.05 44.02
N VAL A 846 -61.14 -1.71 43.95
CA VAL A 846 -60.32 -1.24 45.09
C VAL A 846 -60.97 -0.02 45.75
N ASN A 847 -61.36 0.98 44.97
CA ASN A 847 -61.99 2.20 45.49
C ASN A 847 -63.34 1.92 46.19
N GLU A 848 -64.20 1.10 45.58
CA GLU A 848 -65.53 0.80 46.15
C GLU A 848 -65.44 -0.10 47.39
N LEU A 849 -64.50 -1.05 47.42
CA LEU A 849 -64.24 -1.87 48.58
C LEU A 849 -63.57 -1.08 49.72
N THR A 850 -62.73 -0.08 49.41
CA THR A 850 -62.17 0.85 50.40
C THR A 850 -63.27 1.65 51.08
N ARG A 851 -64.20 2.26 50.31
CA ARG A 851 -65.40 2.94 50.86
C ARG A 851 -66.23 2.00 51.75
N THR A 852 -66.37 0.75 51.34
CA THR A 852 -67.12 -0.28 52.09
C THR A 852 -66.42 -0.63 53.40
N VAL A 853 -65.09 -0.75 53.42
CA VAL A 853 -64.29 -0.96 54.65
C VAL A 853 -64.48 0.22 55.61
N THR A 854 -64.32 1.47 55.15
CA THR A 854 -64.49 2.66 56.01
C THR A 854 -65.90 2.77 56.58
N ARG A 855 -66.94 2.46 55.78
CA ARG A 855 -68.34 2.46 56.27
C ARG A 855 -68.56 1.37 57.33
N LEU A 856 -67.98 0.18 57.17
CA LEU A 856 -68.05 -0.88 58.18
C LEU A 856 -67.34 -0.48 59.47
N GLU A 857 -66.19 0.18 59.39
CA GLU A 857 -65.45 0.68 60.57
C GLU A 857 -66.26 1.73 61.36
N ILE A 858 -66.92 2.66 60.67
CA ILE A 858 -67.82 3.65 61.30
C ILE A 858 -69.02 2.96 61.96
N GLU A 859 -69.70 2.06 61.24
CA GLU A 859 -70.84 1.31 61.78
C GLU A 859 -70.46 0.49 63.02
N ILE A 860 -69.30 -0.18 63.02
CA ILE A 860 -68.76 -0.91 64.17
C ILE A 860 -68.51 0.03 65.35
N ALA A 861 -67.79 1.15 65.15
CA ALA A 861 -67.49 2.10 66.22
C ALA A 861 -68.78 2.69 66.86
N GLU A 862 -69.82 2.94 66.07
CA GLU A 862 -71.14 3.29 66.62
C GLU A 862 -71.73 2.17 67.49
N LYS A 863 -71.74 0.92 66.99
CA LYS A 863 -72.35 -0.20 67.73
C LYS A 863 -71.55 -0.58 68.97
N GLU A 864 -70.22 -0.42 68.95
CA GLU A 864 -69.36 -0.47 70.14
C GLU A 864 -69.75 0.61 71.16
N GLY A 865 -70.05 1.84 70.72
CA GLY A 865 -70.60 2.91 71.57
C GLY A 865 -71.90 2.51 72.26
N TYR A 866 -72.85 1.90 71.52
CA TYR A 866 -74.08 1.35 72.10
C TYR A 866 -73.82 0.15 73.05
N VAL A 867 -72.86 -0.72 72.72
CA VAL A 867 -72.41 -1.83 73.59
C VAL A 867 -71.82 -1.28 74.90
N ALA A 868 -71.00 -0.23 74.85
CA ALA A 868 -70.43 0.41 76.03
C ALA A 868 -71.50 1.10 76.89
N LEU A 869 -72.47 1.77 76.25
CA LEU A 869 -73.62 2.37 76.92
C LEU A 869 -74.48 1.31 77.64
N ALA A 870 -74.80 0.21 76.96
CA ALA A 870 -75.56 -0.90 77.54
C ALA A 870 -74.80 -1.56 78.71
N GLN A 871 -73.50 -1.83 78.56
CA GLN A 871 -72.66 -2.35 79.65
C GLN A 871 -72.59 -1.39 80.85
N THR A 872 -72.41 -0.09 80.62
CA THR A 872 -72.34 0.92 81.69
C THR A 872 -73.67 1.02 82.45
N ARG A 873 -74.81 1.02 81.74
CA ARG A 873 -76.15 0.96 82.35
C ARG A 873 -76.32 -0.30 83.21
N LEU A 874 -75.79 -1.44 82.78
CA LEU A 874 -75.89 -2.72 83.48
C LEU A 874 -74.96 -2.77 84.71
N ALA A 875 -73.73 -2.24 84.60
CA ALA A 875 -72.76 -2.14 85.69
C ALA A 875 -73.21 -1.17 86.80
N ASN A 876 -73.72 0.01 86.45
CA ASN A 876 -74.25 0.98 87.43
C ASN A 876 -75.45 0.39 88.21
N ARG A 877 -76.26 -0.47 87.57
CA ARG A 877 -77.36 -1.18 88.24
C ARG A 877 -76.89 -2.33 89.13
N ALA A 878 -75.69 -2.89 88.88
CA ALA A 878 -75.09 -3.92 89.72
C ALA A 878 -74.51 -3.37 91.04
N GLN A 879 -74.40 -2.05 91.20
CA GLN A 879 -73.95 -1.38 92.44
C GLN A 879 -75.08 -1.10 93.44
N ARG A 880 -76.32 -1.54 93.16
CA ARG A 880 -77.46 -1.32 94.05
C ARG A 880 -77.31 -2.10 95.37
N PRO A 881 -77.57 -1.48 96.54
CA PRO A 881 -77.40 -2.15 97.83
C PRO A 881 -78.60 -3.05 98.19
N GLY A 882 -78.30 -4.18 98.85
CA GLY A 882 -79.32 -5.04 99.46
C GLY A 882 -80.35 -5.59 98.47
N ILE A 883 -81.63 -5.46 98.81
CA ILE A 883 -82.74 -6.07 98.07
C ILE A 883 -83.07 -5.36 96.74
N GLU A 884 -82.57 -4.13 96.53
CA GLU A 884 -82.71 -3.38 95.27
C GLU A 884 -81.84 -3.95 94.13
N LEU A 885 -80.94 -4.89 94.43
CA LEU A 885 -80.14 -5.65 93.47
C LEU A 885 -80.98 -6.78 92.80
N CYS A 886 -82.15 -6.41 92.29
CA CYS A 886 -83.13 -7.32 91.71
C CYS A 886 -82.97 -7.49 90.19
N ARG A 887 -83.30 -8.69 89.67
CA ARG A 887 -83.38 -8.96 88.22
C ARG A 887 -84.74 -8.55 87.68
N ASP A 888 -84.95 -7.24 87.57
CA ASP A 888 -86.18 -6.67 86.99
C ASP A 888 -86.24 -6.79 85.45
N SER A 889 -87.37 -6.35 84.90
CA SER A 889 -87.60 -6.32 83.44
C SER A 889 -86.59 -5.44 82.69
N VAL A 890 -86.02 -4.41 83.33
CA VAL A 890 -85.00 -3.53 82.75
C VAL A 890 -83.63 -4.22 82.71
N PHE A 891 -83.27 -4.99 83.73
CA PHE A 891 -82.05 -5.81 83.74
C PHE A 891 -82.08 -6.87 82.62
N GLU A 892 -83.15 -7.66 82.52
CA GLU A 892 -83.31 -8.65 81.45
C GLU A 892 -83.64 -8.00 80.07
N GLY A 893 -83.95 -6.70 80.04
CA GLY A 893 -83.98 -5.88 78.83
C GLY A 893 -82.57 -5.54 78.34
N LEU A 894 -81.80 -4.80 79.15
CA LEU A 894 -80.41 -4.40 78.87
C LEU A 894 -79.49 -5.60 78.56
N LYS A 895 -79.73 -6.74 79.21
CA LYS A 895 -78.99 -7.99 78.99
C LYS A 895 -79.30 -8.63 77.62
N ARG A 896 -80.51 -8.47 77.08
CA ARG A 896 -80.86 -8.88 75.70
C ARG A 896 -80.31 -7.88 74.68
N GLU A 897 -80.50 -6.58 74.91
CA GLU A 897 -79.92 -5.50 74.10
C GLU A 897 -78.40 -5.69 73.92
N LEU A 898 -77.67 -5.95 75.01
CA LEU A 898 -76.23 -6.22 74.98
C LEU A 898 -75.85 -7.50 74.22
N ALA A 899 -76.65 -8.57 74.32
CA ALA A 899 -76.39 -9.81 73.59
C ALA A 899 -76.64 -9.64 72.08
N GLU A 900 -77.68 -8.90 71.71
CA GLU A 900 -78.05 -8.62 70.32
C GLU A 900 -77.05 -7.65 69.67
N LEU A 901 -76.65 -6.58 70.37
CA LEU A 901 -75.60 -5.65 69.92
C LEU A 901 -74.23 -6.34 69.77
N ARG A 902 -73.86 -7.27 70.66
CA ARG A 902 -72.64 -8.10 70.48
C ARG A 902 -72.75 -9.02 69.26
N SER A 903 -73.94 -9.59 69.00
CA SER A 903 -74.21 -10.43 67.83
C SER A 903 -74.16 -9.65 66.51
N THR A 904 -74.64 -8.41 66.46
CA THR A 904 -74.53 -7.55 65.27
C THR A 904 -73.11 -7.03 65.07
N THR A 905 -72.42 -6.59 66.13
CA THR A 905 -71.02 -6.14 66.06
C THR A 905 -70.11 -7.26 65.52
N ALA A 906 -70.22 -8.48 66.05
CA ALA A 906 -69.43 -9.63 65.58
C ALA A 906 -69.72 -10.01 64.10
N LYS A 907 -70.94 -9.76 63.59
CA LYS A 907 -71.27 -9.93 62.16
C LYS A 907 -70.63 -8.85 61.30
N LEU A 908 -70.59 -7.60 61.78
CA LEU A 908 -69.91 -6.50 61.10
C LEU A 908 -68.39 -6.72 61.07
N ASP A 909 -67.76 -7.13 62.18
CA ASP A 909 -66.35 -7.52 62.23
C ASP A 909 -66.03 -8.67 61.26
N GLY A 910 -66.85 -9.72 61.26
CA GLY A 910 -66.71 -10.84 60.34
C GLY A 910 -66.85 -10.46 58.86
N SER A 911 -67.53 -9.34 58.57
CA SER A 911 -67.57 -8.72 57.25
C SER A 911 -66.33 -7.86 56.99
N LEU A 912 -65.95 -7.01 57.93
CA LEU A 912 -64.80 -6.11 57.86
C LEU A 912 -63.49 -6.88 57.62
N VAL A 913 -63.27 -7.99 58.33
CA VAL A 913 -62.09 -8.87 58.14
C VAL A 913 -62.04 -9.42 56.73
N LYS A 914 -63.18 -9.86 56.16
CA LYS A 914 -63.26 -10.35 54.78
C LYS A 914 -63.00 -9.23 53.77
N SER A 915 -63.64 -8.07 53.93
CA SER A 915 -63.40 -6.91 53.07
C SER A 915 -61.95 -6.42 53.11
N LYS A 916 -61.32 -6.38 54.30
CA LYS A 916 -59.88 -6.07 54.46
C LYS A 916 -58.94 -7.14 53.91
N ALA A 917 -59.38 -8.40 53.77
CA ALA A 917 -58.61 -9.43 53.08
C ALA A 917 -58.70 -9.28 51.55
N THR A 918 -59.91 -9.16 51.01
CA THR A 918 -60.16 -8.94 49.57
C THR A 918 -59.52 -7.64 49.09
N LEU A 919 -59.54 -6.56 49.89
CA LEU A 919 -58.92 -5.28 49.52
C LEU A 919 -57.40 -5.41 49.37
N ARG A 920 -56.72 -6.14 50.27
CA ARG A 920 -55.28 -6.42 50.15
C ARG A 920 -54.97 -7.29 48.93
N TYR A 921 -55.82 -8.27 48.61
CA TYR A 921 -55.68 -9.07 47.39
C TYR A 921 -55.83 -8.22 46.12
N LEU A 922 -56.82 -7.33 46.05
CA LEU A 922 -57.04 -6.44 44.91
C LEU A 922 -55.93 -5.40 44.76
N LEU A 923 -55.41 -4.84 45.86
CA LEU A 923 -54.26 -3.93 45.84
C LEU A 923 -52.99 -4.62 45.31
N ASN A 924 -52.68 -5.84 45.78
CA ASN A 924 -51.56 -6.61 45.23
C ASN A 924 -51.77 -6.93 43.74
N THR A 925 -53.00 -7.26 43.35
CA THR A 925 -53.38 -7.50 41.94
C THR A 925 -53.21 -6.24 41.08
N GLN A 926 -53.56 -5.07 41.61
CA GLN A 926 -53.38 -3.78 40.93
C GLN A 926 -51.90 -3.51 40.64
N VAL A 927 -51.00 -3.66 41.63
CA VAL A 927 -49.56 -3.43 41.45
C VAL A 927 -48.98 -4.38 40.39
N MET A 928 -49.34 -5.67 40.44
CA MET A 928 -48.90 -6.65 39.44
C MET A 928 -49.38 -6.34 38.01
N GLN A 929 -50.55 -5.70 37.87
CA GLN A 929 -51.05 -5.21 36.57
C GLN A 929 -50.30 -3.96 36.10
N GLU A 930 -50.02 -3.00 36.99
CA GLU A 930 -49.24 -1.80 36.68
C GLU A 930 -47.84 -2.17 36.19
N GLU A 931 -47.17 -3.10 36.87
CA GLU A 931 -45.89 -3.66 36.43
C GLU A 931 -45.97 -4.32 35.04
N GLU A 932 -46.99 -5.14 34.76
CA GLU A 932 -47.10 -5.80 33.45
C GLU A 932 -47.41 -4.80 32.33
N ILE A 933 -48.21 -3.77 32.60
CA ILE A 933 -48.45 -2.64 31.67
C ILE A 933 -47.15 -1.88 31.41
N ASN A 934 -46.32 -1.67 32.43
CA ASN A 934 -45.00 -1.04 32.29
C ASN A 934 -44.05 -1.92 31.47
N ARG A 935 -43.99 -3.24 31.72
CA ARG A 935 -43.22 -4.20 30.89
C ARG A 935 -43.67 -4.16 29.42
N LYS A 936 -44.98 -4.22 29.13
CA LYS A 936 -45.48 -4.10 27.74
C LYS A 936 -45.15 -2.75 27.11
N THR A 937 -45.08 -1.68 27.91
CA THR A 937 -44.69 -0.34 27.44
C THR A 937 -43.20 -0.25 27.09
N GLY A 938 -42.32 -0.88 27.89
CA GLY A 938 -40.90 -1.02 27.57
C GLY A 938 -40.67 -1.81 26.28
N SER A 939 -41.30 -2.98 26.15
CA SER A 939 -41.25 -3.82 24.95
C SER A 939 -41.74 -3.10 23.69
N LEU A 940 -42.79 -2.29 23.81
CA LEU A 940 -43.29 -1.44 22.71
C LEU A 940 -42.31 -0.32 22.35
N ARG A 941 -41.65 0.34 23.31
CA ARG A 941 -40.61 1.33 22.98
C ARG A 941 -39.46 0.67 22.22
N ILE A 942 -39.00 -0.50 22.68
CA ILE A 942 -37.91 -1.24 22.04
C ILE A 942 -38.23 -1.60 20.58
N ASP A 943 -39.42 -2.13 20.29
CA ASP A 943 -39.77 -2.51 18.91
C ASP A 943 -40.18 -1.31 18.05
N GLU A 944 -41.08 -0.45 18.53
CA GLU A 944 -41.75 0.59 17.73
C GLU A 944 -40.92 1.86 17.57
N VAL A 945 -40.14 2.24 18.59
CA VAL A 945 -39.32 3.46 18.58
C VAL A 945 -37.86 3.11 18.37
N ASP A 946 -37.27 2.32 19.26
CA ASP A 946 -35.83 2.10 19.28
C ASP A 946 -35.38 1.26 18.06
N CYS A 947 -36.09 0.18 17.69
CA CYS A 947 -35.77 -0.66 16.54
C CYS A 947 -36.33 -0.12 15.21
N MET A 948 -37.64 0.14 15.11
CA MET A 948 -38.25 0.50 13.82
C MET A 948 -37.73 1.84 13.27
N THR A 949 -37.54 2.88 14.08
CA THR A 949 -36.97 4.16 13.57
C THR A 949 -35.50 4.03 13.17
N MET A 950 -34.72 3.12 13.78
CA MET A 950 -33.40 2.77 13.21
C MET A 950 -33.55 2.06 11.86
N ARG A 951 -34.48 1.13 11.71
CA ARG A 951 -34.68 0.40 10.45
C ARG A 951 -35.26 1.28 9.33
N GLU A 952 -35.92 2.38 9.67
CA GLU A 952 -36.33 3.42 8.71
C GLU A 952 -35.16 4.21 8.11
N SER A 953 -33.98 4.24 8.75
CA SER A 953 -32.77 4.85 8.15
C SER A 953 -32.06 3.95 7.13
N LEU A 954 -32.42 2.65 7.06
CA LEU A 954 -31.91 1.73 6.04
C LEU A 954 -32.61 1.93 4.70
N LYS A 955 -32.14 2.92 3.95
CA LYS A 955 -32.54 3.12 2.55
C LYS A 955 -31.89 2.08 1.62
N PHE A 956 -32.43 0.87 1.60
CA PHE A 956 -32.05 -0.17 0.63
C PHE A 956 -32.42 0.16 -0.84
N GLN A 957 -32.84 1.40 -1.14
CA GLN A 957 -32.94 1.93 -2.51
C GLN A 957 -31.62 2.57 -2.99
N ASP A 958 -30.70 2.86 -2.06
CA ASP A 958 -29.39 3.45 -2.32
C ASP A 958 -28.27 2.37 -2.39
N PHE A 959 -28.62 1.10 -2.66
CA PHE A 959 -27.80 -0.11 -2.53
C PHE A 959 -27.55 -0.82 -3.88
#